data_AF-A0A4Q8UFN2-F1
#
_entry.id   AF-A0A4Q8UFN2-F1
#
_cell.length_a   1.000
_cell.length_b   1.000
_cell.length_c   1.000
_cell.angle_alpha   90.00
_cell.angle_beta   90.00
_cell.angle_gamma   90.00
#
_symmetry.space_group_name_H-M   'P 1'
#
loop_
_entity.id
_entity.type
_entity.pdbx_description
1 polymer ?
#
loop_
_entity_poly.entity_id
_entity_poly.type
_entity_poly.pdbx_seq_one_letter_code
_entity_poly.pdbx_strand_id
1 'polypeptide(L)'
;MDSIFLIFCAALVFLMQAGFLCLETGKVRSKNSINVAAKNLSDFILSSIIFWVFGFGIMFGMSNWGYFGSSEFFFGAEQSAPQVSFFLFQMMFCGTTATLVSGAVAERMSYRGYLLTTLVLCALIYPIVGHWSWASLYNNENTGWLESLGFYDFAGATVVHSVGGWVSLAAIMIIGARQGRFSNDVPFPAGSNLPLSALGTLLIWLGWFGFNGGSTLAFNDQVPLILLNTCIAAIFGGLSASAIFYYRNKYIDVGFILNGIIAGLVAVTACANVVTPASAALLGIVAGIIIVLGEQLLIKCKLDDALGVVPAHLFAGIWGTIAVVIFHKEIPLFSQGFWQQLMVQCLGVAVIGMYSFSVSWVLLRFINKHIRLRVNAEQEYLGMNVTEHRATTESLDLLNSMNDQATDANFSERVPEEPYTEIGQIAYQYNRVIDRVQHEMEQRDLALNDFKSSEKRKSAILNSSMDSIVTISLNGQILEFNPAAERTFGCLHSKVRNKSFVELFVQEEDQERVRNSLNNRFAESTGLLINRRNTIQLLRATGDKFPAELTITGTTFGSTISNEFTLHIRDVTRQRRLQEKLRQLAYSDPLTGLYNRTYFLDALKAAIPRLSNQEESVTLFFLDLDRFKKINDTLGHKAGDELLLEVAKRLTNVTRNNDTVGRWGGDEFVIMMTGRHNRNSVAAHATKILQVMRENVTLCGNELRIPTSIGISITTDPEVSPATLIQQADIAMYHAKKAGRDNFKLFTSSMAQQASDSFDAEQSLNQSLKDGQAIVLYYQPKVDSHEQLTGLEALVRLRAANNEIIPPSAFIPLAEESGQIVRLEQLIIQNVFEQIAKWRTSLYSMPRVSINLSGIHLLSDGFLSFIEQQMARYGILGEWIEFEVTESVFLDDIDKCITVLKQLQTLNIAISIDDFGTGYSSLNYLKALPVDVLKIDRAFVNECATVKEDAKICSTIIELAQSLNLRTVAEGVENQAQLEFLSDNGCNEFQGFYFYRPLTSEQTTQLLSESQDKASQRIYETSACT
;
A
#
# COMPACT_ATOMS: atom_id res chain seq x y z
N MET A 1 -45.10 -18.52 1.24
CA MET A 1 -43.73 -17.95 1.22
C MET A 1 -43.22 -18.00 -0.20
N ASP A 2 -42.71 -16.89 -0.73
CA ASP A 2 -42.04 -16.85 -2.05
C ASP A 2 -40.53 -17.03 -1.83
N SER A 3 -39.97 -18.10 -2.39
CA SER A 3 -38.57 -18.48 -2.16
C SER A 3 -37.58 -17.53 -2.83
N ILE A 4 -37.90 -17.04 -4.03
CA ILE A 4 -37.00 -16.15 -4.79
C ILE A 4 -36.95 -14.79 -4.11
N PHE A 5 -38.13 -14.27 -3.76
CA PHE A 5 -38.25 -13.01 -3.05
C PHE A 5 -37.52 -13.04 -1.70
N LEU A 6 -37.70 -14.10 -0.90
CA LEU A 6 -37.02 -14.24 0.39
C LEU A 6 -35.49 -14.36 0.25
N ILE A 7 -34.97 -15.05 -0.76
CA ILE A 7 -33.52 -15.12 -1.01
C ILE A 7 -32.98 -13.74 -1.40
N PHE A 8 -33.69 -13.01 -2.26
CA PHE A 8 -33.29 -11.65 -2.64
C PHE A 8 -33.30 -10.71 -1.43
N CYS A 9 -34.35 -10.76 -0.61
CA CYS A 9 -34.42 -10.00 0.63
C CYS A 9 -33.32 -10.40 1.62
N ALA A 10 -33.01 -11.70 1.77
CA ALA A 10 -31.92 -12.17 2.61
C ALA A 10 -30.56 -11.63 2.13
N ALA A 11 -30.31 -11.60 0.81
CA ALA A 11 -29.10 -11.02 0.24
C ALA A 11 -28.99 -9.49 0.51
N LEU A 12 -30.11 -8.77 0.41
CA LEU A 12 -30.16 -7.35 0.78
C LEU A 12 -29.89 -7.14 2.29
N VAL A 13 -30.45 -7.97 3.17
CA VAL A 13 -30.17 -7.88 4.61
C VAL A 13 -28.71 -8.25 4.90
N PHE A 14 -28.14 -9.22 4.18
CA PHE A 14 -26.72 -9.54 4.30
C PHE A 14 -25.83 -8.35 3.91
N LEU A 15 -26.21 -7.54 2.92
CA LEU A 15 -25.51 -6.31 2.55
C LEU A 15 -25.44 -5.31 3.73
N MET A 16 -26.37 -5.37 4.69
CA MET A 16 -26.29 -4.56 5.91
C MET A 16 -25.03 -4.88 6.71
N GLN A 17 -24.47 -6.09 6.65
CA GLN A 17 -23.22 -6.42 7.34
C GLN A 17 -22.04 -5.62 6.78
N ALA A 18 -21.97 -5.45 5.46
CA ALA A 18 -21.01 -4.55 4.83
C ALA A 18 -21.27 -3.08 5.23
N GLY A 19 -22.54 -2.69 5.31
CA GLY A 19 -22.94 -1.37 5.76
C GLY A 19 -22.55 -1.06 7.21
N PHE A 20 -22.77 -2.00 8.14
CA PHE A 20 -22.31 -1.91 9.52
C PHE A 20 -20.79 -1.83 9.55
N LEU A 21 -20.07 -2.71 8.86
CA LEU A 21 -18.60 -2.65 8.79
C LEU A 21 -18.12 -1.25 8.40
N CYS A 22 -18.64 -0.65 7.33
CA CYS A 22 -18.29 0.72 6.93
C CYS A 22 -18.67 1.76 8.00
N LEU A 23 -19.88 1.68 8.56
CA LEU A 23 -20.36 2.59 9.59
C LEU A 23 -19.51 2.55 10.87
N GLU A 24 -19.26 1.35 11.39
CA GLU A 24 -18.53 1.16 12.65
C GLU A 24 -17.07 1.56 12.49
N THR A 25 -16.39 1.07 11.43
CA THR A 25 -14.99 1.41 11.15
C THR A 25 -14.79 2.90 10.87
N GLY A 26 -15.78 3.58 10.28
CA GLY A 26 -15.70 5.02 10.02
C GLY A 26 -15.92 5.90 11.26
N LYS A 27 -16.75 5.46 12.21
CA LYS A 27 -17.07 6.21 13.45
C LYS A 27 -16.14 5.93 14.62
N VAL A 28 -15.41 4.81 14.62
CA VAL A 28 -14.35 4.53 15.60
C VAL A 28 -13.04 5.19 15.20
N ARG A 29 -12.06 5.25 16.10
CA ARG A 29 -10.71 5.75 15.80
C ARG A 29 -9.93 4.76 14.94
N SER A 30 -9.05 5.27 14.09
CA SER A 30 -8.29 4.49 13.10
C SER A 30 -7.50 3.34 13.72
N LYS A 31 -6.94 3.55 14.92
CA LYS A 31 -6.23 2.52 15.71
C LYS A 31 -7.06 1.29 16.11
N ASN A 32 -8.38 1.31 15.87
CA ASN A 32 -9.33 0.25 16.19
C ASN A 32 -10.12 -0.26 14.97
N SER A 33 -9.94 0.30 13.78
CA SER A 33 -10.77 -0.01 12.60
C SER A 33 -10.68 -1.48 12.16
N ILE A 34 -9.48 -2.05 12.07
CA ILE A 34 -9.26 -3.46 11.69
C ILE A 34 -9.88 -4.39 12.71
N ASN A 35 -9.70 -4.09 14.00
CA ASN A 35 -10.27 -4.89 15.08
C ASN A 35 -11.81 -4.89 15.04
N VAL A 36 -12.42 -3.74 14.78
CA VAL A 36 -13.88 -3.61 14.66
C VAL A 36 -14.40 -4.38 13.44
N ALA A 37 -13.73 -4.30 12.29
CA ALA A 37 -14.08 -5.10 11.11
C ALA A 37 -14.00 -6.61 11.38
N ALA A 38 -12.93 -7.08 12.03
CA ALA A 38 -12.77 -8.48 12.38
C ALA A 38 -13.85 -8.99 13.35
N LYS A 39 -14.25 -8.15 14.32
CA LYS A 39 -15.33 -8.46 15.27
C LYS A 39 -16.68 -8.59 14.59
N ASN A 40 -17.05 -7.65 13.72
CA ASN A 40 -18.30 -7.71 12.94
C ASN A 40 -18.40 -8.99 12.09
N LEU A 41 -17.31 -9.38 11.41
CA LEU A 41 -17.28 -10.63 10.67
C LEU A 41 -17.42 -11.85 11.60
N SER A 42 -16.78 -11.80 12.77
CA SER A 42 -16.86 -12.87 13.77
C SER A 42 -18.27 -13.01 14.34
N ASP A 43 -18.99 -11.90 14.55
CA ASP A 43 -20.37 -11.92 15.02
C ASP A 43 -21.30 -12.56 14.01
N PHE A 44 -21.14 -12.25 12.72
CA PHE A 44 -21.92 -12.89 11.67
C PHE A 44 -21.68 -14.41 11.61
N ILE A 45 -20.41 -14.84 11.66
CA ILE A 45 -20.06 -16.27 11.66
C ILE A 45 -20.65 -16.97 12.89
N LEU A 46 -20.42 -16.41 14.09
CA LEU A 46 -20.84 -17.03 15.35
C LEU A 46 -22.35 -17.07 15.48
N SER A 47 -23.04 -15.95 15.18
CA SER A 47 -24.51 -15.88 15.19
C SER A 47 -25.14 -16.86 14.21
N SER A 48 -24.59 -17.00 12.99
CA SER A 48 -25.07 -17.95 11.99
C SER A 48 -24.95 -19.40 12.45
N ILE A 49 -23.79 -19.78 13.03
CA ILE A 49 -23.56 -21.12 13.58
C ILE A 49 -24.54 -21.42 14.72
N ILE A 50 -24.63 -20.49 15.67
CA ILE A 50 -25.52 -20.60 16.83
C ILE A 50 -26.98 -20.75 16.38
N PHE A 51 -27.41 -19.88 15.47
CA PHE A 51 -28.77 -19.85 14.98
C PHE A 51 -29.11 -21.14 14.23
N TRP A 52 -28.18 -21.67 13.44
CA TRP A 52 -28.33 -22.95 12.75
C TRP A 52 -28.43 -24.15 13.70
N VAL A 53 -27.56 -24.22 14.72
CA VAL A 53 -27.54 -25.37 15.65
C VAL A 53 -28.77 -25.38 16.55
N PHE A 54 -29.12 -24.24 17.16
CA PHE A 54 -30.19 -24.19 18.15
C PHE A 54 -31.11 -22.96 18.08
N GLY A 55 -30.62 -21.82 17.60
CA GLY A 55 -31.42 -20.58 17.66
C GLY A 55 -32.71 -20.66 16.84
N PHE A 56 -32.67 -21.24 15.64
CA PHE A 56 -33.87 -21.43 14.82
C PHE A 56 -34.88 -22.36 15.49
N GLY A 57 -34.43 -23.48 16.05
CA GLY A 57 -35.29 -24.44 16.73
C GLY A 57 -35.98 -23.87 17.98
N ILE A 58 -35.26 -23.09 18.79
CA ILE A 58 -35.83 -22.38 19.94
C ILE A 58 -36.85 -21.31 19.48
N MET A 59 -36.61 -20.67 18.34
CA MET A 59 -37.45 -19.57 17.86
C MET A 59 -38.72 -20.04 17.14
N PHE A 60 -38.61 -21.03 16.26
CA PHE A 60 -39.68 -21.43 15.33
C PHE A 60 -40.11 -22.90 15.44
N GLY A 61 -39.41 -23.71 16.26
CA GLY A 61 -39.81 -25.08 16.54
C GLY A 61 -41.16 -25.18 17.26
N MET A 62 -41.67 -26.41 17.42
CA MET A 62 -42.96 -26.68 18.07
C MET A 62 -43.07 -25.96 19.42
N SER A 63 -44.07 -25.09 19.55
CA SER A 63 -44.19 -24.19 20.69
C SER A 63 -44.54 -24.94 21.97
N ASN A 64 -43.75 -24.71 23.01
CA ASN A 64 -44.00 -25.21 24.35
C ASN A 64 -44.62 -24.10 25.23
N TRP A 65 -45.95 -24.13 25.36
CA TRP A 65 -46.75 -23.12 26.09
C TRP A 65 -46.48 -21.67 25.65
N GLY A 66 -46.06 -21.44 24.40
CA GLY A 66 -45.75 -20.11 23.88
C GLY A 66 -44.41 -19.53 24.33
N TYR A 67 -43.60 -20.25 25.13
CA TYR A 67 -42.37 -19.72 25.73
C TYR A 67 -41.10 -20.00 24.91
N PHE A 68 -40.99 -21.18 24.29
CA PHE A 68 -39.86 -21.56 23.43
C PHE A 68 -40.23 -22.75 22.53
N GLY A 69 -39.52 -22.89 21.42
CA GLY A 69 -39.63 -24.02 20.48
C GLY A 69 -38.81 -25.23 20.91
N SER A 70 -39.30 -26.42 20.57
CA SER A 70 -38.73 -27.72 21.00
C SER A 70 -38.33 -28.66 19.87
N SER A 71 -38.34 -28.19 18.61
CA SER A 71 -37.99 -28.95 17.41
C SER A 71 -37.16 -28.10 16.44
N GLU A 72 -36.81 -28.61 15.25
CA GLU A 72 -36.04 -27.89 14.21
C GLU A 72 -34.60 -27.49 14.61
N PHE A 73 -33.96 -28.30 15.46
CA PHE A 73 -32.52 -28.19 15.76
C PHE A 73 -31.67 -28.74 14.61
N PHE A 74 -30.47 -28.18 14.38
CA PHE A 74 -29.61 -28.54 13.24
C PHE A 74 -30.35 -28.49 11.89
N PHE A 75 -30.90 -27.31 11.58
CA PHE A 75 -31.82 -27.10 10.46
C PHE A 75 -31.22 -27.47 9.08
N GLY A 76 -32.00 -28.11 8.19
CA GLY A 76 -31.66 -28.28 6.77
C GLY A 76 -31.57 -29.71 6.23
N ALA A 77 -31.83 -30.75 7.03
CA ALA A 77 -31.80 -32.14 6.57
C ALA A 77 -33.10 -32.60 5.88
N GLU A 78 -34.25 -32.05 6.25
CA GLU A 78 -35.58 -32.55 5.85
C GLU A 78 -36.53 -31.44 5.33
N GLN A 79 -36.04 -30.21 5.18
CA GLN A 79 -36.85 -29.02 4.93
C GLN A 79 -36.96 -28.67 3.43
N SER A 80 -38.13 -28.15 3.05
CA SER A 80 -38.42 -27.69 1.69
C SER A 80 -37.69 -26.39 1.33
N ALA A 81 -37.53 -26.10 0.03
CA ALA A 81 -36.87 -24.87 -0.42
C ALA A 81 -37.46 -23.57 0.16
N PRO A 82 -38.79 -23.37 0.28
CA PRO A 82 -39.35 -22.18 0.93
C PRO A 82 -38.98 -22.07 2.42
N GLN A 83 -38.91 -23.20 3.13
CA GLN A 83 -38.50 -23.23 4.53
C GLN A 83 -37.01 -22.88 4.68
N VAL A 84 -36.17 -23.33 3.76
CA VAL A 84 -34.74 -22.94 3.70
C VAL A 84 -34.59 -21.46 3.39
N SER A 85 -35.36 -20.90 2.45
CA SER A 85 -35.36 -19.46 2.17
C SER A 85 -35.77 -18.64 3.38
N PHE A 86 -36.78 -19.08 4.12
CA PHE A 86 -37.21 -18.43 5.37
C PHE A 86 -36.12 -18.49 6.45
N PHE A 87 -35.47 -19.65 6.63
CA PHE A 87 -34.35 -19.81 7.55
C PHE A 87 -33.20 -18.86 7.23
N LEU A 88 -32.78 -18.78 5.96
CA LEU A 88 -31.73 -17.86 5.52
C LEU A 88 -32.10 -16.40 5.81
N PHE A 89 -33.35 -16.01 5.56
CA PHE A 89 -33.84 -14.66 5.86
C PHE A 89 -33.78 -14.35 7.37
N GLN A 90 -34.25 -15.26 8.22
CA GLN A 90 -34.24 -15.07 9.69
C GLN A 90 -32.83 -15.14 10.29
N MET A 91 -31.93 -15.94 9.71
CA MET A 91 -30.53 -15.98 10.12
C MET A 91 -29.89 -14.58 10.03
N MET A 92 -30.23 -13.81 8.99
CA MET A 92 -29.68 -12.46 8.83
C MET A 92 -30.11 -11.53 9.96
N PHE A 93 -31.32 -11.67 10.49
CA PHE A 93 -31.83 -10.83 11.60
C PHE A 93 -31.10 -11.13 12.91
N CYS A 94 -30.80 -12.41 13.16
CA CYS A 94 -29.97 -12.84 14.29
C CYS A 94 -28.58 -12.21 14.19
N GLY A 95 -27.96 -12.25 13.00
CA GLY A 95 -26.68 -11.61 12.73
C GLY A 95 -26.72 -10.10 12.95
N THR A 96 -27.72 -9.40 12.41
CA THR A 96 -27.90 -7.95 12.61
C THR A 96 -28.01 -7.60 14.09
N THR A 97 -28.78 -8.36 14.88
CA THR A 97 -28.91 -8.11 16.33
C THR A 97 -27.56 -8.21 17.05
N ALA A 98 -26.72 -9.18 16.67
CA ALA A 98 -25.37 -9.33 17.23
C ALA A 98 -24.46 -8.14 16.90
N THR A 99 -24.44 -7.73 15.63
CA THR A 99 -23.65 -6.59 15.14
C THR A 99 -23.96 -5.30 15.89
N LEU A 100 -25.24 -5.05 16.25
CA LEU A 100 -25.63 -3.86 17.02
C LEU A 100 -24.93 -3.78 18.38
N VAL A 101 -24.75 -4.90 19.08
CA VAL A 101 -24.07 -4.91 20.38
C VAL A 101 -22.61 -4.54 20.21
N SER A 102 -22.01 -5.02 19.13
CA SER A 102 -20.61 -4.83 18.82
C SER A 102 -20.23 -3.36 18.58
N GLY A 103 -21.09 -2.64 17.87
CA GLY A 103 -20.97 -1.21 17.67
C GLY A 103 -21.01 -0.40 18.96
N ALA A 104 -21.91 -0.73 19.90
CA ALA A 104 -22.06 0.03 21.16
C ALA A 104 -20.81 -0.07 22.06
N VAL A 105 -20.21 -1.26 22.10
CA VAL A 105 -19.06 -1.60 22.97
C VAL A 105 -17.70 -1.42 22.29
N ALA A 106 -17.70 -0.86 21.06
CA ALA A 106 -16.52 -0.59 20.27
C ALA A 106 -15.42 0.15 21.03
N GLU A 107 -14.17 -0.12 20.62
CA GLU A 107 -12.94 0.46 21.15
C GLU A 107 -12.51 0.03 22.57
N ARG A 108 -13.31 -0.71 23.34
CA ARG A 108 -12.99 -1.03 24.75
C ARG A 108 -13.31 -2.45 25.22
N MET A 109 -14.15 -3.19 24.53
CA MET A 109 -14.38 -4.60 24.84
C MET A 109 -13.32 -5.48 24.15
N SER A 110 -12.82 -6.49 24.86
CA SER A 110 -11.85 -7.45 24.34
C SER A 110 -12.49 -8.40 23.34
N TYR A 111 -11.73 -8.93 22.38
CA TYR A 111 -12.22 -9.88 21.37
C TYR A 111 -12.95 -11.09 21.97
N ARG A 112 -12.45 -11.63 23.09
CA ARG A 112 -13.14 -12.73 23.82
C ARG A 112 -14.47 -12.27 24.42
N GLY A 113 -14.52 -11.04 24.93
CA GLY A 113 -15.75 -10.46 25.47
C GLY A 113 -16.84 -10.30 24.41
N TYR A 114 -16.45 -9.91 23.19
CA TYR A 114 -17.35 -9.84 22.03
C TYR A 114 -18.00 -11.20 21.73
N LEU A 115 -17.18 -12.23 21.50
CA LEU A 115 -17.67 -13.58 21.18
C LEU A 115 -18.62 -14.12 22.26
N LEU A 116 -18.31 -13.91 23.54
CA LEU A 116 -19.15 -14.36 24.65
C LEU A 116 -20.47 -13.58 24.74
N THR A 117 -20.45 -12.29 24.42
CA THR A 117 -21.67 -11.46 24.39
C THR A 117 -22.59 -11.90 23.26
N THR A 118 -22.04 -12.12 22.06
CA THR A 118 -22.75 -12.66 20.90
C THR A 118 -23.32 -14.04 21.19
N LEU A 119 -22.57 -14.91 21.88
CA LEU A 119 -23.08 -16.21 22.32
C LEU A 119 -24.31 -16.09 23.23
N VAL A 120 -24.24 -15.24 24.27
CA VAL A 120 -25.37 -15.03 25.19
C VAL A 120 -26.59 -14.51 24.44
N LEU A 121 -26.40 -13.50 23.59
CA LEU A 121 -27.47 -12.89 22.81
C LEU A 121 -28.14 -13.90 21.88
N CYS A 122 -27.37 -14.53 20.99
CA CYS A 122 -27.91 -15.39 19.95
C CYS A 122 -28.43 -16.73 20.49
N ALA A 123 -28.05 -17.13 21.71
CA ALA A 123 -28.51 -18.38 22.31
C ALA A 123 -29.62 -18.27 23.32
N LEU A 124 -29.60 -17.24 24.17
CA LEU A 124 -30.47 -17.18 25.33
C LEU A 124 -31.47 -16.03 25.26
N ILE A 125 -31.27 -15.07 24.36
CA ILE A 125 -32.08 -13.86 24.32
C ILE A 125 -32.87 -13.79 23.02
N TYR A 126 -32.18 -13.68 21.89
CA TYR A 126 -32.81 -13.43 20.59
C TYR A 126 -33.83 -14.51 20.20
N PRO A 127 -33.51 -15.83 20.24
CA PRO A 127 -34.48 -16.87 19.89
C PRO A 127 -35.72 -16.92 20.79
N ILE A 128 -35.55 -16.66 22.09
CA ILE A 128 -36.64 -16.72 23.07
C ILE A 128 -37.60 -15.55 22.86
N VAL A 129 -37.06 -14.33 22.71
CA VAL A 129 -37.87 -13.15 22.39
C VAL A 129 -38.55 -13.30 21.02
N GLY A 130 -37.81 -13.85 20.04
CA GLY A 130 -38.35 -14.19 18.73
C GLY A 130 -39.53 -15.15 18.82
N HIS A 131 -39.43 -16.21 19.64
CA HIS A 131 -40.53 -17.14 19.85
C HIS A 131 -41.75 -16.46 20.46
N TRP A 132 -41.57 -15.57 21.44
CA TRP A 132 -42.70 -14.89 22.08
C TRP A 132 -43.51 -14.03 21.11
N SER A 133 -42.85 -13.43 20.12
CA SER A 133 -43.44 -12.44 19.22
C SER A 133 -43.78 -12.98 17.82
N TRP A 134 -43.06 -13.99 17.33
CA TRP A 134 -43.07 -14.39 15.92
C TRP A 134 -43.17 -15.90 15.66
N ALA A 135 -43.47 -16.73 16.67
CA ALA A 135 -43.46 -18.18 16.48
C ALA A 135 -44.38 -18.66 15.33
N SER A 136 -45.49 -17.95 15.07
CA SER A 136 -46.41 -18.32 13.99
C SER A 136 -45.90 -18.08 12.57
N LEU A 137 -44.86 -17.25 12.38
CA LEU A 137 -44.36 -16.88 11.05
C LEU A 137 -43.85 -18.08 10.24
N TYR A 138 -43.34 -19.10 10.91
CA TYR A 138 -42.84 -20.32 10.27
C TYR A 138 -43.93 -21.39 10.13
N ASN A 139 -44.74 -21.57 11.17
CA ASN A 139 -45.86 -22.50 11.20
C ASN A 139 -47.03 -21.85 11.93
N ASN A 140 -48.16 -21.66 11.24
CA ASN A 140 -49.37 -21.03 11.78
C ASN A 140 -49.98 -21.77 12.99
N GLU A 141 -49.60 -23.03 13.22
CA GLU A 141 -50.04 -23.80 14.40
C GLU A 141 -49.22 -23.47 15.66
N ASN A 142 -48.07 -22.81 15.51
CA ASN A 142 -47.29 -22.28 16.62
C ASN A 142 -47.72 -20.84 16.92
N THR A 143 -47.83 -20.47 18.19
CA THR A 143 -48.08 -19.08 18.58
C THR A 143 -47.26 -18.73 19.81
N GLY A 144 -46.56 -17.61 19.75
CA GLY A 144 -45.88 -17.05 20.92
C GLY A 144 -46.89 -16.52 21.93
N TRP A 145 -46.53 -16.48 23.22
CA TRP A 145 -47.47 -15.98 24.22
C TRP A 145 -47.72 -14.46 24.08
N LEU A 146 -46.73 -13.65 23.71
CA LEU A 146 -46.94 -12.21 23.45
C LEU A 146 -47.75 -12.00 22.17
N GLU A 147 -47.42 -12.75 21.13
CA GLU A 147 -48.16 -12.79 19.87
C GLU A 147 -49.64 -13.12 20.11
N SER A 148 -49.94 -14.10 20.97
CA SER A 148 -51.32 -14.49 21.32
C SER A 148 -52.10 -13.39 22.04
N LEU A 149 -51.42 -12.48 22.74
CA LEU A 149 -52.02 -11.30 23.36
C LEU A 149 -52.30 -10.18 22.35
N GLY A 150 -51.79 -10.30 21.12
CA GLY A 150 -51.90 -9.28 20.07
C GLY A 150 -50.69 -8.35 19.99
N PHE A 151 -49.54 -8.73 20.58
CA PHE A 151 -48.30 -7.96 20.40
C PHE A 151 -47.91 -7.92 18.93
N TYR A 152 -47.61 -6.74 18.41
CA TYR A 152 -47.39 -6.54 16.99
C TYR A 152 -46.07 -5.81 16.74
N ASP A 153 -45.13 -6.52 16.15
CA ASP A 153 -43.83 -6.00 15.72
C ASP A 153 -43.54 -6.56 14.33
N PHE A 154 -43.92 -5.82 13.27
CA PHE A 154 -43.97 -6.36 11.90
C PHE A 154 -42.63 -6.94 11.42
N ALA A 155 -41.54 -6.16 11.54
CA ALA A 155 -40.22 -6.56 11.04
C ALA A 155 -39.13 -6.56 12.12
N GLY A 156 -39.38 -6.09 13.36
CA GLY A 156 -38.42 -6.25 14.46
C GLY A 156 -37.89 -4.98 15.10
N ALA A 157 -38.69 -3.92 15.25
CA ALA A 157 -38.25 -2.74 16.00
C ALA A 157 -37.97 -3.10 17.48
N THR A 158 -38.74 -4.04 18.04
CA THR A 158 -38.48 -4.58 19.37
C THR A 158 -37.59 -5.82 19.31
N VAL A 159 -38.00 -6.84 18.55
CA VAL A 159 -37.37 -8.18 18.57
C VAL A 159 -35.91 -8.16 18.10
N VAL A 160 -35.55 -7.30 17.14
CA VAL A 160 -34.18 -7.15 16.64
C VAL A 160 -33.52 -5.93 17.28
N HIS A 161 -34.04 -4.73 17.01
CA HIS A 161 -33.35 -3.50 17.37
C HIS A 161 -33.37 -3.20 18.87
N SER A 162 -34.53 -3.31 19.53
CA SER A 162 -34.59 -3.04 20.97
C SER A 162 -33.90 -4.12 21.79
N VAL A 163 -33.99 -5.40 21.40
CA VAL A 163 -33.22 -6.49 22.04
C VAL A 163 -31.72 -6.19 21.97
N GLY A 164 -31.18 -5.93 20.78
CA GLY A 164 -29.78 -5.54 20.60
C GLY A 164 -29.43 -4.32 21.45
N GLY A 165 -30.29 -3.30 21.44
CA GLY A 165 -30.09 -2.09 22.24
C GLY A 165 -30.14 -2.28 23.76
N TRP A 166 -30.97 -3.17 24.30
CA TRP A 166 -31.00 -3.51 25.72
C TRP A 166 -29.75 -4.28 26.15
N VAL A 167 -29.29 -5.22 25.31
CA VAL A 167 -28.03 -5.94 25.54
C VAL A 167 -26.85 -4.97 25.48
N SER A 168 -26.82 -4.06 24.51
CA SER A 168 -25.85 -2.96 24.42
C SER A 168 -25.84 -2.12 25.69
N LEU A 169 -27.00 -1.69 26.19
CA LEU A 169 -27.11 -0.90 27.41
C LEU A 169 -26.51 -1.64 28.62
N ALA A 170 -26.83 -2.92 28.79
CA ALA A 170 -26.25 -3.74 29.86
C ALA A 170 -24.72 -3.84 29.71
N ALA A 171 -24.24 -4.08 28.49
CA ALA A 171 -22.82 -4.23 28.21
C ALA A 171 -22.03 -2.93 28.47
N ILE A 172 -22.50 -1.77 27.98
CA ILE A 172 -21.84 -0.48 28.20
C ILE A 172 -21.81 -0.10 29.68
N MET A 173 -22.85 -0.45 30.46
CA MET A 173 -22.90 -0.21 31.90
C MET A 173 -21.91 -1.10 32.68
N ILE A 174 -21.64 -2.32 32.21
CA ILE A 174 -20.69 -3.25 32.84
C ILE A 174 -19.25 -2.85 32.53
N ILE A 175 -18.95 -2.53 31.26
CA ILE A 175 -17.58 -2.23 30.83
C ILE A 175 -17.16 -0.78 31.13
N GLY A 176 -18.13 0.14 31.23
CA GLY A 176 -17.89 1.56 31.50
C GLY A 176 -17.46 2.39 30.29
N ALA A 177 -17.19 3.67 30.52
CA ALA A 177 -16.87 4.65 29.47
C ALA A 177 -15.45 4.52 28.91
N ARG A 178 -15.21 4.92 27.66
CA ARG A 178 -13.86 5.02 27.08
C ARG A 178 -13.01 6.03 27.85
N GLN A 179 -11.72 5.74 27.97
CA GLN A 179 -10.76 6.60 28.67
C GLN A 179 -10.75 8.00 28.05
N GLY A 180 -10.90 9.03 28.89
CA GLY A 180 -10.93 10.43 28.46
C GLY A 180 -12.25 10.91 27.82
N ARG A 181 -13.29 10.07 27.68
CA ARG A 181 -14.57 10.50 27.05
C ARG A 181 -15.27 11.63 27.82
N PHE A 182 -15.20 11.61 29.14
CA PHE A 182 -15.86 12.56 30.03
C PHE A 182 -14.86 13.40 30.86
N SER A 183 -13.61 13.53 30.39
CA SER A 183 -12.64 14.48 30.98
C SER A 183 -12.86 15.88 30.44
N ASN A 184 -12.73 16.90 31.28
CA ASN A 184 -13.09 18.29 30.97
C ASN A 184 -12.04 19.06 30.14
N ASP A 185 -10.86 18.48 29.89
CA ASP A 185 -9.71 19.24 29.42
C ASP A 185 -9.51 19.19 27.90
N VAL A 186 -10.09 18.21 27.18
CA VAL A 186 -9.88 18.03 25.72
C VAL A 186 -11.14 17.44 25.07
N PRO A 187 -11.61 17.96 23.92
CA PRO A 187 -12.68 17.34 23.15
C PRO A 187 -12.29 15.92 22.72
N PHE A 188 -13.21 14.96 22.91
CA PHE A 188 -12.96 13.57 22.53
C PHE A 188 -12.79 13.45 21.00
N PRO A 189 -11.81 12.68 20.50
CA PRO A 189 -11.52 12.61 19.07
C PRO A 189 -12.72 12.15 18.23
N ALA A 190 -12.87 12.71 17.03
CA ALA A 190 -13.85 12.27 16.04
C ALA A 190 -13.48 10.91 15.41
N GLY A 191 -14.45 10.26 14.77
CA GLY A 191 -14.25 8.99 14.05
C GLY A 191 -13.24 9.11 12.90
N SER A 192 -12.66 8.00 12.47
CA SER A 192 -11.56 7.99 11.50
C SER A 192 -11.97 8.38 10.09
N ASN A 193 -13.20 8.13 9.67
CA ASN A 193 -13.64 8.39 8.29
C ASN A 193 -15.18 8.57 8.21
N LEU A 194 -15.64 9.83 8.23
CA LEU A 194 -17.06 10.16 8.11
C LEU A 194 -17.66 9.82 6.72
N PRO A 195 -16.98 10.02 5.58
CA PRO A 195 -17.45 9.52 4.29
C PRO A 195 -17.72 8.01 4.27
N LEU A 196 -16.82 7.20 4.85
CA LEU A 196 -17.01 5.75 4.98
C LEU A 196 -18.23 5.43 5.87
N SER A 197 -18.44 6.22 6.92
CA SER A 197 -19.63 6.09 7.78
C SER A 197 -20.93 6.40 7.03
N ALA A 198 -20.90 7.40 6.14
CA ALA A 198 -22.03 7.76 5.31
C ALA A 198 -22.34 6.66 4.27
N LEU A 199 -21.30 6.11 3.61
CA LEU A 199 -21.45 4.94 2.73
C LEU A 199 -22.08 3.76 3.48
N GLY A 200 -21.60 3.47 4.69
CA GLY A 200 -22.17 2.42 5.53
C GLY A 200 -23.65 2.62 5.83
N THR A 201 -24.05 3.86 6.14
CA THR A 201 -25.45 4.21 6.38
C THR A 201 -26.33 4.02 5.13
N LEU A 202 -25.82 4.34 3.94
CA LEU A 202 -26.53 4.12 2.68
C LEU A 202 -26.69 2.64 2.35
N LEU A 203 -25.66 1.82 2.58
CA LEU A 203 -25.74 0.37 2.42
C LEU A 203 -26.72 -0.25 3.42
N ILE A 204 -26.73 0.22 4.67
CA ILE A 204 -27.72 -0.17 5.69
C ILE A 204 -29.14 0.19 5.21
N TRP A 205 -29.35 1.40 4.68
CA TRP A 205 -30.65 1.81 4.14
C TRP A 205 -31.09 0.86 3.02
N LEU A 206 -30.21 0.57 2.04
CA LEU A 206 -30.53 -0.36 0.96
C LEU A 206 -30.91 -1.74 1.50
N GLY A 207 -30.20 -2.24 2.51
CA GLY A 207 -30.53 -3.51 3.14
C GLY A 207 -31.87 -3.50 3.89
N TRP A 208 -32.31 -2.34 4.38
CA TRP A 208 -33.64 -2.16 4.99
C TRP A 208 -34.80 -2.41 4.01
N PHE A 209 -34.56 -2.35 2.70
CA PHE A 209 -35.54 -2.79 1.70
C PHE A 209 -35.76 -4.29 1.76
N GLY A 210 -34.69 -5.06 1.93
CA GLY A 210 -34.77 -6.49 2.19
C GLY A 210 -35.41 -6.77 3.56
N PHE A 211 -35.06 -5.99 4.57
CA PHE A 211 -35.51 -6.17 5.95
C PHE A 211 -37.03 -5.97 6.10
N ASN A 212 -37.54 -4.79 5.77
CA ASN A 212 -38.96 -4.47 5.89
C ASN A 212 -39.78 -5.10 4.76
N GLY A 213 -39.27 -5.09 3.52
CA GLY A 213 -39.94 -5.69 2.38
C GLY A 213 -40.06 -7.21 2.50
N GLY A 214 -38.99 -7.89 2.91
CA GLY A 214 -38.97 -9.35 3.08
C GLY A 214 -39.85 -9.87 4.21
N SER A 215 -40.17 -9.02 5.19
CA SER A 215 -41.06 -9.36 6.31
C SER A 215 -42.53 -9.59 5.87
N THR A 216 -42.88 -9.32 4.61
CA THR A 216 -44.16 -9.77 4.02
C THR A 216 -44.17 -11.26 3.65
N LEU A 217 -43.01 -11.93 3.64
CA LEU A 217 -42.78 -13.33 3.26
C LEU A 217 -43.10 -13.70 1.80
N ALA A 218 -43.68 -12.79 1.03
CA ALA A 218 -44.00 -12.92 -0.38
C ALA A 218 -44.07 -11.56 -1.06
N PHE A 219 -43.72 -11.50 -2.35
CA PHE A 219 -43.86 -10.29 -3.14
C PHE A 219 -45.34 -10.03 -3.45
N ASN A 220 -45.88 -8.91 -2.96
CA ASN A 220 -47.28 -8.53 -3.12
C ASN A 220 -47.45 -7.00 -3.17
N ASP A 221 -48.68 -6.53 -3.37
CA ASP A 221 -49.01 -5.11 -3.55
C ASP A 221 -48.68 -4.22 -2.33
N GLN A 222 -48.41 -4.80 -1.15
CA GLN A 222 -48.02 -4.05 0.03
C GLN A 222 -46.53 -3.66 0.01
N VAL A 223 -45.68 -4.44 -0.69
CA VAL A 223 -44.22 -4.24 -0.68
C VAL A 223 -43.82 -2.83 -1.11
N PRO A 224 -44.31 -2.26 -2.23
CA PRO A 224 -43.93 -0.89 -2.63
C PRO A 224 -44.27 0.17 -1.58
N LEU A 225 -45.42 0.04 -0.91
CA LEU A 225 -45.84 0.99 0.12
C LEU A 225 -45.00 0.87 1.39
N ILE A 226 -44.63 -0.36 1.78
CA ILE A 226 -43.71 -0.61 2.89
C ILE A 226 -42.35 0.04 2.62
N LEU A 227 -41.81 -0.11 1.41
CA LEU A 227 -40.54 0.50 1.02
C LEU A 227 -40.64 2.04 1.01
N LEU A 228 -41.74 2.60 0.51
CA LEU A 228 -41.99 4.04 0.54
C LEU A 228 -42.01 4.58 1.98
N ASN A 229 -42.77 3.93 2.86
CA ASN A 229 -42.84 4.29 4.29
C ASN A 229 -41.45 4.21 4.95
N THR A 230 -40.68 3.20 4.60
CA THR A 230 -39.30 3.00 5.08
C THR A 230 -38.41 4.18 4.69
N CYS A 231 -38.43 4.59 3.43
CA CYS A 231 -37.68 5.76 2.95
C CYS A 231 -38.11 7.06 3.62
N ILE A 232 -39.42 7.31 3.72
CA ILE A 232 -39.93 8.58 4.27
C ILE A 232 -39.53 8.74 5.74
N ALA A 233 -39.69 7.69 6.55
CA ALA A 233 -39.29 7.75 7.95
C ALA A 233 -37.79 8.03 8.12
N ALA A 234 -36.94 7.41 7.30
CA ALA A 234 -35.50 7.63 7.28
C ALA A 234 -35.14 9.09 6.96
N ILE A 235 -35.72 9.65 5.89
CA ILE A 235 -35.49 11.04 5.46
C ILE A 235 -35.84 12.02 6.57
N PHE A 236 -37.05 11.88 7.14
CA PHE A 236 -37.51 12.80 8.18
C PHE A 236 -36.80 12.61 9.52
N GLY A 237 -36.33 11.41 9.83
CA GLY A 237 -35.44 11.15 10.97
C GLY A 237 -34.11 11.87 10.85
N GLY A 238 -33.44 11.78 9.69
CA GLY A 238 -32.21 12.51 9.41
C GLY A 238 -32.40 14.03 9.45
N LEU A 239 -33.43 14.53 8.76
CA LEU A 239 -33.73 15.97 8.71
C LEU A 239 -34.02 16.57 10.08
N SER A 240 -34.86 15.91 10.88
CA SER A 240 -35.24 16.40 12.21
C SER A 240 -34.08 16.39 13.19
N ALA A 241 -33.29 15.31 13.24
CA ALA A 241 -32.09 15.24 14.07
C ALA A 241 -31.09 16.35 13.72
N SER A 242 -30.87 16.56 12.41
CA SER A 242 -29.99 17.61 11.88
C SER A 242 -30.48 19.01 12.26
N ALA A 243 -31.79 19.27 12.10
CA ALA A 243 -32.40 20.56 12.40
C ALA A 243 -32.31 20.92 13.89
N ILE A 244 -32.60 19.97 14.78
CA ILE A 244 -32.52 20.17 16.24
C ILE A 244 -31.08 20.41 16.67
N PHE A 245 -30.13 19.60 16.15
CA PHE A 245 -28.72 19.78 16.45
C PHE A 245 -28.22 21.14 15.96
N TYR A 246 -28.53 21.52 14.71
CA TYR A 246 -28.16 22.81 14.14
C TYR A 246 -28.75 23.97 14.94
N TYR A 247 -30.03 23.89 15.35
CA TYR A 247 -30.67 24.95 16.12
C TYR A 247 -29.93 25.23 17.43
N ARG A 248 -29.46 24.17 18.10
CA ARG A 248 -28.76 24.23 19.39
C ARG A 248 -27.27 24.61 19.24
N ASN A 249 -26.57 24.05 18.25
CA ASN A 249 -25.11 24.09 18.16
C ASN A 249 -24.58 24.99 17.03
N LYS A 250 -25.44 25.46 16.13
CA LYS A 250 -25.13 26.38 15.01
C LYS A 250 -24.18 25.83 13.92
N TYR A 251 -24.01 24.52 13.85
CA TYR A 251 -23.36 23.82 12.75
C TYR A 251 -24.03 22.46 12.51
N ILE A 252 -23.75 21.84 11.38
CA ILE A 252 -24.28 20.51 11.02
C ILE A 252 -23.26 19.45 11.40
N ASP A 253 -23.65 18.50 12.25
CA ASP A 253 -22.86 17.32 12.58
C ASP A 253 -23.35 16.12 11.76
N VAL A 254 -22.48 15.54 10.95
CA VAL A 254 -22.79 14.40 10.07
C VAL A 254 -23.26 13.20 10.88
N GLY A 255 -22.67 12.95 12.06
CA GLY A 255 -23.00 11.81 12.90
C GLY A 255 -24.46 11.81 13.37
N PHE A 256 -25.02 12.98 13.68
CA PHE A 256 -26.44 13.16 14.00
C PHE A 256 -27.37 12.96 12.80
N ILE A 257 -26.93 13.32 11.58
CA ILE A 257 -27.69 13.01 10.36
C ILE A 257 -27.79 11.49 10.19
N LEU A 258 -26.63 10.80 10.23
CA LEU A 258 -26.56 9.36 10.01
C LEU A 258 -27.37 8.58 11.05
N ASN A 259 -27.22 8.91 12.34
CA ASN A 259 -27.99 8.27 13.39
C ASN A 259 -29.48 8.62 13.29
N GLY A 260 -29.84 9.85 12.90
CA GLY A 260 -31.23 10.24 12.67
C GLY A 260 -31.89 9.43 11.56
N ILE A 261 -31.17 9.17 10.45
CA ILE A 261 -31.62 8.28 9.37
C ILE A 261 -31.89 6.88 9.91
N ILE A 262 -30.92 6.31 10.65
CA ILE A 262 -31.04 4.96 11.23
C ILE A 262 -32.22 4.88 12.21
N ALA A 263 -32.42 5.85 13.09
CA ALA A 263 -33.56 5.86 13.99
C ALA A 263 -34.91 5.96 13.26
N GLY A 264 -34.98 6.72 12.17
CA GLY A 264 -36.16 6.76 11.30
C GLY A 264 -36.45 5.39 10.70
N LEU A 265 -35.43 4.71 10.18
CA LEU A 265 -35.52 3.34 9.66
C LEU A 265 -35.97 2.34 10.73
N VAL A 266 -35.43 2.41 11.96
CA VAL A 266 -35.80 1.53 13.08
C VAL A 266 -37.23 1.79 13.56
N ALA A 267 -37.62 3.05 13.71
CA ALA A 267 -38.94 3.39 14.27
C ALA A 267 -40.09 2.91 13.37
N VAL A 268 -39.92 2.93 12.05
CA VAL A 268 -40.96 2.47 11.12
C VAL A 268 -41.01 0.93 11.02
N THR A 269 -39.95 0.20 11.37
CA THR A 269 -39.85 -1.27 11.26
C THR A 269 -41.01 -2.03 11.92
N ALA A 270 -41.53 -1.58 13.06
CA ALA A 270 -42.66 -2.26 13.73
C ALA A 270 -44.00 -2.10 12.99
N CYS A 271 -44.15 -1.06 12.16
CA CYS A 271 -45.44 -0.63 11.62
C CYS A 271 -45.43 -0.30 10.13
N ALA A 272 -44.34 -0.59 9.41
CA ALA A 272 -44.13 -0.15 8.03
C ALA A 272 -45.26 -0.58 7.07
N ASN A 273 -45.92 -1.70 7.35
CA ASN A 273 -47.02 -2.24 6.57
C ASN A 273 -48.41 -1.69 6.96
N VAL A 274 -48.53 -1.01 8.10
CA VAL A 274 -49.82 -0.52 8.63
C VAL A 274 -49.90 0.99 8.74
N VAL A 275 -48.88 1.75 8.33
CA VAL A 275 -48.89 3.23 8.39
C VAL A 275 -49.03 3.88 7.02
N THR A 276 -49.47 5.14 7.01
CA THR A 276 -49.46 5.98 5.80
C THR A 276 -48.11 6.67 5.62
N PRO A 277 -47.78 7.13 4.40
CA PRO A 277 -46.59 7.95 4.15
C PRO A 277 -46.47 9.19 5.07
N ALA A 278 -47.59 9.87 5.33
CA ALA A 278 -47.61 11.03 6.23
C ALA A 278 -47.33 10.64 7.68
N SER A 279 -47.91 9.53 8.13
CA SER A 279 -47.63 8.96 9.45
C SER A 279 -46.18 8.51 9.58
N ALA A 280 -45.60 7.91 8.54
CA ALA A 280 -44.19 7.53 8.48
C ALA A 280 -43.25 8.74 8.60
N ALA A 281 -43.61 9.88 7.99
CA ALA A 281 -42.85 11.13 8.17
C ALA A 281 -42.88 11.61 9.63
N LEU A 282 -44.05 11.62 10.27
CA LEU A 282 -44.19 12.00 11.68
C LEU A 282 -43.41 11.06 12.62
N LEU A 283 -43.48 9.74 12.36
CA LEU A 283 -42.67 8.72 13.03
C LEU A 283 -41.17 9.05 12.96
N GLY A 284 -40.68 9.37 11.76
CA GLY A 284 -39.30 9.79 11.53
C GLY A 284 -38.93 11.05 12.30
N ILE A 285 -39.77 12.09 12.28
CA ILE A 285 -39.53 13.35 13.02
C ILE A 285 -39.36 13.07 14.52
N VAL A 286 -40.26 12.26 15.10
CA VAL A 286 -40.18 11.92 16.53
C VAL A 286 -38.93 11.07 16.83
N ALA A 287 -38.57 10.15 15.95
CA ALA A 287 -37.36 9.35 16.08
C ALA A 287 -36.08 10.22 16.09
N GLY A 288 -36.00 11.24 15.23
CA GLY A 288 -34.90 12.20 15.24
C GLY A 288 -34.83 13.05 16.51
N ILE A 289 -35.98 13.44 17.10
CA ILE A 289 -36.03 14.08 18.42
C ILE A 289 -35.49 13.12 19.50
N ILE A 290 -35.93 11.86 19.48
CA ILE A 290 -35.55 10.83 20.46
C ILE A 290 -34.05 10.59 20.46
N ILE A 291 -33.41 10.51 19.29
CA ILE A 291 -31.95 10.38 19.21
C ILE A 291 -31.25 11.54 19.91
N VAL A 292 -31.63 12.77 19.58
CA VAL A 292 -30.92 13.95 20.08
C VAL A 292 -31.06 14.08 21.60
N LEU A 293 -32.24 13.77 22.14
CA LEU A 293 -32.47 13.76 23.58
C LEU A 293 -31.83 12.53 24.27
N GLY A 294 -31.87 11.38 23.61
CA GLY A 294 -31.30 10.13 24.11
C GLY A 294 -29.79 10.19 24.25
N GLU A 295 -29.10 10.73 23.25
CA GLU A 295 -27.64 10.94 23.29
C GLU A 295 -27.26 11.88 24.46
N GLN A 296 -28.03 12.95 24.67
CA GLN A 296 -27.82 13.86 25.80
C GLN A 296 -28.05 13.18 27.16
N LEU A 297 -29.05 12.31 27.24
CA LEU A 297 -29.33 11.54 28.44
C LEU A 297 -28.16 10.62 28.78
N LEU A 298 -27.61 9.92 27.79
CA LEU A 298 -26.44 9.05 27.99
C LEU A 298 -25.22 9.84 28.45
N ILE A 299 -24.94 10.98 27.81
CA ILE A 299 -23.85 11.88 28.21
C ILE A 299 -24.05 12.35 29.66
N LYS A 300 -25.27 12.74 30.05
CA LYS A 300 -25.61 13.15 31.42
C LYS A 300 -25.41 12.02 32.44
N CYS A 301 -25.73 10.79 32.04
CA CYS A 301 -25.53 9.58 32.85
C CYS A 301 -24.08 9.05 32.80
N LYS A 302 -23.17 9.69 32.05
CA LYS A 302 -21.81 9.22 31.78
C LYS A 302 -21.76 7.81 31.21
N LEU A 303 -22.78 7.45 30.42
CA LEU A 303 -22.82 6.23 29.63
C LEU A 303 -22.25 6.53 28.26
N ASP A 304 -21.21 5.79 27.90
CA ASP A 304 -20.53 5.95 26.61
C ASP A 304 -20.99 4.86 25.67
N ASP A 305 -21.68 5.27 24.61
CA ASP A 305 -22.07 4.45 23.48
C ASP A 305 -21.25 4.89 22.28
N ALA A 306 -20.49 3.97 21.69
CA ALA A 306 -19.50 4.36 20.67
C ALA A 306 -20.13 4.82 19.36
N LEU A 307 -21.29 4.27 18.98
CA LEU A 307 -21.98 4.59 17.73
C LEU A 307 -23.34 5.26 17.92
N GLY A 308 -23.87 5.26 19.15
CA GLY A 308 -25.22 5.72 19.46
C GLY A 308 -26.26 4.63 19.21
N VAL A 309 -25.93 3.37 19.49
CA VAL A 309 -26.83 2.23 19.31
C VAL A 309 -28.04 2.32 20.23
N VAL A 310 -27.85 2.71 21.48
CA VAL A 310 -28.93 2.83 22.46
C VAL A 310 -29.97 3.89 22.02
N PRO A 311 -29.60 5.13 21.65
CA PRO A 311 -30.60 6.07 21.15
C PRO A 311 -31.20 5.65 19.80
N ALA A 312 -30.38 5.13 18.88
CA ALA A 312 -30.81 4.84 17.51
C ALA A 312 -31.62 3.55 17.34
N HIS A 313 -31.38 2.56 18.19
CA HIS A 313 -32.04 1.25 18.11
C HIS A 313 -32.95 1.01 19.31
N LEU A 314 -32.49 1.23 20.54
CA LEU A 314 -33.31 0.98 21.73
C LEU A 314 -34.45 2.00 21.84
N PHE A 315 -34.14 3.29 21.95
CA PHE A 315 -35.17 4.30 22.18
C PHE A 315 -36.09 4.49 20.96
N ALA A 316 -35.52 4.48 19.76
CA ALA A 316 -36.29 4.52 18.52
C ALA A 316 -37.14 3.26 18.31
N GLY A 317 -36.65 2.08 18.68
CA GLY A 317 -37.39 0.81 18.59
C GLY A 317 -38.57 0.73 19.56
N ILE A 318 -38.37 1.19 20.80
CA ILE A 318 -39.46 1.38 21.77
C ILE A 318 -40.53 2.31 21.20
N TRP A 319 -40.11 3.46 20.66
CA TRP A 319 -41.03 4.41 20.04
C TRP A 319 -41.79 3.79 18.87
N GLY A 320 -41.09 3.12 17.95
CA GLY A 320 -41.71 2.47 16.79
C GLY A 320 -42.81 1.48 17.19
N THR A 321 -42.55 0.69 18.22
CA THR A 321 -43.48 -0.34 18.73
C THR A 321 -44.72 0.27 19.38
N ILE A 322 -44.55 1.34 20.17
CA ILE A 322 -45.68 2.09 20.75
C ILE A 322 -46.48 2.81 19.66
N ALA A 323 -45.78 3.37 18.67
CA ALA A 323 -46.34 4.16 17.60
C ALA A 323 -47.22 3.35 16.63
N VAL A 324 -47.09 2.00 16.61
CA VAL A 324 -48.04 1.09 15.96
C VAL A 324 -49.49 1.47 16.32
N VAL A 325 -49.76 1.72 17.61
CA VAL A 325 -51.13 1.99 18.10
C VAL A 325 -51.61 3.39 17.74
N ILE A 326 -50.68 4.34 17.58
CA ILE A 326 -50.99 5.76 17.32
C ILE A 326 -51.29 5.99 15.84
N PHE A 327 -50.56 5.31 14.95
CA PHE A 327 -50.53 5.64 13.53
C PHE A 327 -51.07 4.55 12.60
N HIS A 328 -51.65 3.47 13.14
CA HIS A 328 -52.20 2.40 12.30
C HIS A 328 -53.30 2.93 11.37
N LYS A 329 -53.34 2.36 10.16
CA LYS A 329 -54.47 2.50 9.23
C LYS A 329 -55.66 1.71 9.76
N GLU A 330 -56.88 2.10 9.40
CA GLU A 330 -58.14 1.43 9.76
C GLU A 330 -58.19 -0.02 9.24
N ILE A 331 -57.49 -0.95 9.90
CA ILE A 331 -57.47 -2.38 9.60
C ILE A 331 -58.13 -3.13 10.77
N PRO A 332 -58.99 -4.12 10.52
CA PRO A 332 -59.65 -4.94 11.55
C PRO A 332 -58.72 -5.90 12.32
N LEU A 333 -57.40 -5.83 12.11
CA LEU A 333 -56.38 -6.69 12.77
C LEU A 333 -56.37 -6.50 14.29
N PHE A 334 -56.79 -5.33 14.76
CA PHE A 334 -56.95 -4.98 16.17
C PHE A 334 -58.43 -4.87 16.51
N SER A 335 -59.10 -6.02 16.65
CA SER A 335 -60.45 -6.11 17.22
C SER A 335 -60.50 -5.68 18.70
N GLN A 336 -59.32 -5.54 19.32
CA GLN A 336 -59.09 -5.03 20.66
C GLN A 336 -58.99 -3.50 20.63
N GLY A 337 -59.72 -2.80 21.52
CA GLY A 337 -59.77 -1.33 21.52
C GLY A 337 -58.40 -0.68 21.77
N PHE A 338 -58.26 0.60 21.39
CA PHE A 338 -57.00 1.39 21.47
C PHE A 338 -56.21 1.16 22.77
N TRP A 339 -56.87 1.25 23.92
CA TRP A 339 -56.22 1.10 25.24
C TRP A 339 -55.69 -0.31 25.50
N GLN A 340 -56.37 -1.34 25.00
CA GLN A 340 -55.94 -2.71 25.15
C GLN A 340 -54.70 -2.97 24.27
N GLN A 341 -54.72 -2.51 23.02
CA GLN A 341 -53.57 -2.65 22.14
C GLN A 341 -52.36 -1.85 22.66
N LEU A 342 -52.57 -0.64 23.17
CA LEU A 342 -51.51 0.15 23.81
C LEU A 342 -50.92 -0.59 25.02
N MET A 343 -51.77 -1.20 25.86
CA MET A 343 -51.32 -1.98 26.99
C MET A 343 -50.47 -3.18 26.55
N VAL A 344 -50.89 -3.92 25.51
CA VAL A 344 -50.15 -5.08 24.99
C VAL A 344 -48.80 -4.67 24.40
N GLN A 345 -48.73 -3.57 23.63
CA GLN A 345 -47.47 -3.06 23.10
C GLN A 345 -46.51 -2.62 24.21
N CYS A 346 -47.02 -1.86 25.19
CA CYS A 346 -46.23 -1.46 26.37
C CYS A 346 -45.76 -2.67 27.18
N LEU A 347 -46.61 -3.69 27.35
CA LEU A 347 -46.27 -4.94 28.02
C LEU A 347 -45.15 -5.67 27.27
N GLY A 348 -45.27 -5.82 25.95
CA GLY A 348 -44.24 -6.45 25.12
C GLY A 348 -42.89 -5.74 25.22
N VAL A 349 -42.87 -4.42 25.06
CA VAL A 349 -41.67 -3.60 25.24
C VAL A 349 -41.06 -3.79 26.64
N ALA A 350 -41.88 -3.75 27.69
CA ALA A 350 -41.43 -3.89 29.07
C ALA A 350 -40.88 -5.28 29.38
N VAL A 351 -41.58 -6.34 28.96
CA VAL A 351 -41.18 -7.72 29.25
C VAL A 351 -39.95 -8.11 28.45
N ILE A 352 -39.91 -7.83 27.15
CA ILE A 352 -38.75 -8.08 26.30
C ILE A 352 -37.55 -7.29 26.81
N GLY A 353 -37.75 -6.03 27.18
CA GLY A 353 -36.68 -5.19 27.72
C GLY A 353 -36.15 -5.68 29.05
N MET A 354 -37.05 -6.01 29.99
CA MET A 354 -36.68 -6.54 31.30
C MET A 354 -35.93 -7.88 31.17
N TYR A 355 -36.40 -8.77 30.32
CA TYR A 355 -35.73 -10.05 30.05
C TYR A 355 -34.35 -9.85 29.43
N SER A 356 -34.28 -9.12 28.30
CA SER A 356 -33.04 -8.91 27.55
C SER A 356 -31.97 -8.20 28.40
N PHE A 357 -32.36 -7.15 29.13
CA PHE A 357 -31.45 -6.42 30.02
C PHE A 357 -31.02 -7.28 31.21
N SER A 358 -31.95 -7.96 31.90
CA SER A 358 -31.63 -8.71 33.13
C SER A 358 -30.75 -9.92 32.84
N VAL A 359 -31.08 -10.70 31.81
CA VAL A 359 -30.26 -11.86 31.39
C VAL A 359 -28.87 -11.41 30.98
N SER A 360 -28.78 -10.38 30.13
CA SER A 360 -27.48 -9.82 29.72
C SER A 360 -26.69 -9.30 30.92
N TRP A 361 -27.32 -8.52 31.80
CA TRP A 361 -26.68 -7.95 32.97
C TRP A 361 -26.10 -9.01 33.90
N VAL A 362 -26.90 -10.04 34.23
CA VAL A 362 -26.47 -11.12 35.13
C VAL A 362 -25.34 -11.94 34.50
N LEU A 363 -25.53 -12.40 33.25
CA LEU A 363 -24.57 -13.27 32.59
C LEU A 363 -23.27 -12.54 32.23
N LEU A 364 -23.34 -11.34 31.66
CA LEU A 364 -22.15 -10.56 31.33
C LEU A 364 -21.38 -10.15 32.58
N ARG A 365 -22.06 -9.84 33.69
CA ARG A 365 -21.38 -9.54 34.97
C ARG A 365 -20.72 -10.78 35.56
N PHE A 366 -21.37 -11.94 35.46
CA PHE A 366 -20.78 -13.21 35.86
C PHE A 366 -19.56 -13.58 35.00
N ILE A 367 -19.66 -13.40 33.68
CA ILE A 367 -18.56 -13.59 32.73
C ILE A 367 -17.42 -12.63 33.07
N ASN A 368 -17.72 -11.33 33.26
CA ASN A 368 -16.72 -10.30 33.58
C ASN A 368 -15.91 -10.58 34.85
N LYS A 369 -16.48 -11.36 35.79
CA LYS A 369 -15.79 -11.79 37.01
C LYS A 369 -14.67 -12.81 36.71
N HIS A 370 -14.84 -13.65 35.69
CA HIS A 370 -13.91 -14.73 35.35
C HIS A 370 -13.04 -14.39 34.13
N ILE A 371 -13.62 -13.71 33.15
CA ILE A 371 -13.01 -13.28 31.89
C ILE A 371 -13.27 -11.78 31.78
N ARG A 372 -12.23 -10.98 31.93
CA ARG A 372 -12.33 -9.53 31.87
C ARG A 372 -12.87 -9.09 30.50
N LEU A 373 -14.07 -8.53 30.47
CA LEU A 373 -14.71 -8.10 29.22
C LEU A 373 -14.02 -6.87 28.64
N ARG A 374 -13.56 -5.94 29.48
CA ARG A 374 -12.86 -4.72 29.07
C ARG A 374 -11.35 -4.94 28.92
N VAL A 375 -10.75 -4.41 27.86
CA VAL A 375 -9.29 -4.36 27.71
C VAL A 375 -8.62 -3.52 28.83
N ASN A 376 -7.30 -3.66 28.99
CA ASN A 376 -6.58 -2.85 29.96
C ASN A 376 -6.36 -1.40 29.45
N ALA A 377 -5.96 -0.48 30.32
CA ALA A 377 -5.87 0.94 29.97
C ALA A 377 -4.79 1.23 28.91
N GLU A 378 -3.69 0.49 28.96
CA GLU A 378 -2.59 0.58 28.01
C GLU A 378 -3.03 0.11 26.61
N GLN A 379 -3.74 -1.01 26.53
CA GLN A 379 -4.31 -1.56 25.29
C GLN A 379 -5.34 -0.63 24.67
N GLU A 380 -6.19 0.00 25.48
CA GLU A 380 -7.15 1.00 25.00
C GLU A 380 -6.44 2.27 24.48
N TYR A 381 -5.29 2.62 25.06
CA TYR A 381 -4.47 3.75 24.62
C TYR A 381 -3.71 3.45 23.32
N LEU A 382 -3.04 2.31 23.22
CA LEU A 382 -2.32 1.86 22.02
C LEU A 382 -3.27 1.58 20.84
N GLY A 383 -4.47 1.07 21.13
CA GLY A 383 -5.45 0.63 20.13
C GLY A 383 -5.46 -0.88 19.94
N MET A 384 -6.62 -1.41 19.59
CA MET A 384 -6.84 -2.86 19.48
C MET A 384 -6.35 -3.45 18.16
N ASN A 385 -6.08 -2.64 17.13
CA ASN A 385 -5.44 -3.14 15.91
C ASN A 385 -4.06 -3.75 16.27
N VAL A 386 -3.28 -3.05 17.09
CA VAL A 386 -1.95 -3.51 17.52
C VAL A 386 -2.05 -4.60 18.58
N THR A 387 -2.86 -4.37 19.61
CA THR A 387 -2.82 -5.22 20.81
C THR A 387 -3.58 -6.54 20.68
N GLU A 388 -4.62 -6.62 19.84
CA GLU A 388 -5.35 -7.87 19.58
C GLU A 388 -4.97 -8.52 18.24
N HIS A 389 -4.68 -7.72 17.20
CA HIS A 389 -4.42 -8.23 15.85
C HIS A 389 -2.99 -8.07 15.37
N ARG A 390 -2.09 -7.47 16.16
CA ARG A 390 -0.70 -7.16 15.77
C ARG A 390 -0.61 -6.39 14.44
N ALA A 391 -1.68 -5.69 14.10
CA ALA A 391 -1.77 -4.83 12.93
C ALA A 391 -1.38 -3.42 13.36
N THR A 392 -0.18 -3.00 13.00
CA THR A 392 0.26 -1.63 13.20
C THR A 392 -0.16 -0.77 12.01
N THR A 393 -0.47 0.49 12.28
CA THR A 393 -0.66 1.50 11.24
C THR A 393 0.62 2.32 11.18
N GLU A 394 1.07 2.70 9.98
CA GLU A 394 2.29 3.49 9.76
C GLU A 394 2.44 4.68 10.73
N SER A 395 1.34 5.41 10.96
CA SER A 395 1.30 6.56 11.88
C SER A 395 1.60 6.21 13.34
N LEU A 396 1.19 5.04 13.81
CA LEU A 396 1.39 4.61 15.20
C LEU A 396 2.82 4.09 15.41
N ASP A 397 3.38 3.41 14.41
CA ASP A 397 4.77 2.94 14.45
C ASP A 397 5.75 4.12 14.48
N LEU A 398 5.45 5.18 13.72
CA LEU A 398 6.19 6.44 13.79
C LEU A 398 6.09 7.06 15.19
N LEU A 399 4.87 7.21 15.75
CA LEU A 399 4.67 7.84 17.06
C LEU A 399 5.31 7.05 18.21
N ASN A 400 5.23 5.72 18.20
CA ASN A 400 5.87 4.88 19.21
C ASN A 400 7.39 5.05 19.17
N SER A 401 7.98 4.98 17.98
CA SER A 401 9.41 5.15 17.80
C SER A 401 9.89 6.57 18.19
N MET A 402 9.10 7.61 17.94
CA MET A 402 9.38 8.97 18.43
C MET A 402 9.29 9.08 19.95
N ASN A 403 8.31 8.39 20.57
CA ASN A 403 8.16 8.37 22.02
C ASN A 403 9.30 7.62 22.71
N ASP A 404 9.72 6.48 22.15
CA ASP A 404 10.84 5.68 22.65
C ASP A 404 12.15 6.49 22.64
N GLN A 405 12.40 7.25 21.56
CA GLN A 405 13.54 8.17 21.51
C GLN A 405 13.46 9.28 22.57
N ALA A 406 12.27 9.82 22.82
CA ALA A 406 12.07 10.85 23.82
C ALA A 406 12.22 10.33 25.25
N THR A 407 11.75 9.13 25.56
CA THR A 407 11.87 8.52 26.90
C THR A 407 13.29 8.04 27.18
N ASP A 408 13.95 7.44 26.20
CA ASP A 408 15.25 6.80 26.37
C ASP A 408 16.41 7.79 26.16
N ALA A 409 16.10 9.02 25.72
CA ALA A 409 17.06 10.05 25.34
C ALA A 409 18.12 9.56 24.32
N ASN A 410 17.77 8.54 23.54
CA ASN A 410 18.63 7.93 22.55
C ASN A 410 18.24 8.42 21.15
N PHE A 411 18.85 9.53 20.74
CA PHE A 411 18.65 10.15 19.43
C PHE A 411 19.55 9.56 18.35
N SER A 412 20.22 8.43 18.61
CA SER A 412 21.17 7.81 17.68
C SER A 412 20.46 6.98 16.61
N GLU A 413 19.27 6.47 16.93
CA GLU A 413 18.44 5.70 16.00
C GLU A 413 17.49 6.62 15.24
N ARG A 414 17.12 6.24 14.02
CA ARG A 414 16.21 7.01 13.17
C ARG A 414 14.88 6.30 13.11
N VAL A 415 13.81 7.08 13.04
CA VAL A 415 12.46 6.54 12.83
C VAL A 415 12.34 6.05 11.40
N PRO A 416 11.70 4.90 11.14
CA PRO A 416 11.56 4.35 9.80
C PRO A 416 10.81 5.33 8.87
N GLU A 417 11.36 5.53 7.68
CA GLU A 417 10.79 6.39 6.63
C GLU A 417 10.19 5.51 5.54
N GLU A 418 8.89 5.64 5.28
CA GLU A 418 8.22 4.95 4.17
C GLU A 418 8.07 5.89 2.97
N PRO A 419 8.69 5.57 1.82
CA PRO A 419 8.60 6.42 0.63
C PRO A 419 7.15 6.55 0.14
N TYR A 420 6.77 7.76 -0.29
CA TYR A 420 5.47 8.08 -0.91
C TYR A 420 4.25 8.13 0.02
N THR A 421 4.43 8.08 1.35
CA THR A 421 3.33 8.27 2.33
C THR A 421 3.45 9.60 3.07
N GLU A 422 2.32 10.20 3.48
CA GLU A 422 2.33 11.44 4.29
C GLU A 422 3.07 11.24 5.62
N ILE A 423 2.95 10.03 6.20
CA ILE A 423 3.64 9.63 7.44
C ILE A 423 5.14 9.49 7.21
N GLY A 424 5.57 8.92 6.08
CA GLY A 424 6.99 8.86 5.72
C GLY A 424 7.60 10.24 5.49
N GLN A 425 6.84 11.20 4.95
CA GLN A 425 7.30 12.59 4.87
C GLN A 425 7.48 13.22 6.26
N ILE A 426 6.60 12.92 7.21
CA ILE A 426 6.73 13.38 8.61
C ILE A 426 7.95 12.72 9.27
N ALA A 427 8.14 11.41 9.09
CA ALA A 427 9.30 10.67 9.59
C ALA A 427 10.61 11.26 9.06
N TYR A 428 10.66 11.57 7.77
CA TYR A 428 11.80 12.23 7.12
C TYR A 428 12.09 13.61 7.73
N GLN A 429 11.07 14.47 7.91
CA GLN A 429 11.29 15.78 8.52
C GLN A 429 11.71 15.66 9.99
N TYR A 430 11.17 14.70 10.74
CA TYR A 430 11.56 14.47 12.12
C TYR A 430 13.01 13.97 12.22
N ASN A 431 13.42 13.02 11.40
CA ASN A 431 14.81 12.55 11.34
C ASN A 431 15.80 13.70 11.05
N ARG A 432 15.43 14.64 10.18
CA ARG A 432 16.24 15.86 9.95
C ARG A 432 16.35 16.76 11.18
N VAL A 433 15.30 16.85 12.00
CA VAL A 433 15.34 17.59 13.27
C VAL A 433 16.26 16.86 14.26
N ILE A 434 16.15 15.54 14.36
CA ILE A 434 17.02 14.71 15.21
C ILE A 434 18.50 14.84 14.80
N ASP A 435 18.82 14.82 13.50
CA ASP A 435 20.17 15.06 13.00
C ASP A 435 20.72 16.42 13.46
N ARG A 436 19.88 17.46 13.43
CA ARG A 436 20.28 18.80 13.88
C ARG A 436 20.49 18.86 15.38
N VAL A 437 19.62 18.23 16.17
CA VAL A 437 19.74 18.17 17.64
C VAL A 437 21.01 17.41 18.05
N GLN A 438 21.27 16.27 17.42
CA GLN A 438 22.47 15.47 17.69
C GLN A 438 23.75 16.27 17.38
N HIS A 439 23.77 16.99 16.25
CA HIS A 439 24.88 17.86 15.89
C HIS A 439 25.12 18.99 16.93
N GLU A 440 24.07 19.64 17.42
CA GLU A 440 24.18 20.70 18.45
C GLU A 440 24.64 20.14 19.81
N MET A 441 24.20 18.93 20.18
CA MET A 441 24.64 18.25 21.40
C MET A 441 26.14 17.92 21.36
N GLU A 442 26.61 17.36 20.24
CA GLU A 442 28.04 17.07 20.04
C GLU A 442 28.89 18.35 20.11
N GLN A 443 28.45 19.45 19.49
CA GLN A 443 29.16 20.72 19.58
C GLN A 443 29.19 21.30 21.00
N ARG A 444 28.10 21.19 21.76
CA ARG A 444 28.05 21.67 23.15
C ARG A 444 28.95 20.86 24.06
N ASP A 445 29.00 19.54 23.90
CA ASP A 445 29.86 18.66 24.71
C ASP A 445 31.35 18.89 24.42
N LEU A 446 31.70 19.18 23.16
CA LEU A 446 33.04 19.64 22.79
C LEU A 446 33.37 20.99 23.44
N ALA A 447 32.47 21.98 23.36
CA ALA A 447 32.68 23.30 23.96
C ALA A 447 32.79 23.28 25.50
N LEU A 448 32.04 22.40 26.16
CA LEU A 448 32.04 22.24 27.62
C LEU A 448 33.31 21.52 28.12
N ASN A 449 33.82 20.58 27.33
CA ASN A 449 35.13 19.95 27.57
C ASN A 449 36.29 20.93 27.32
N ASP A 450 36.19 21.78 26.29
CA ASP A 450 37.16 22.83 26.01
C ASP A 450 37.19 23.91 27.11
N PHE A 451 36.03 24.32 27.62
CA PHE A 451 35.92 25.29 28.73
C PHE A 451 36.56 24.76 30.03
N LYS A 452 36.30 23.49 30.40
CA LYS A 452 36.91 22.85 31.58
C LYS A 452 38.43 22.72 31.50
N SER A 453 38.98 22.66 30.27
CA SER A 453 40.42 22.53 30.03
C SER A 453 41.21 23.84 30.15
N SER A 454 40.53 25.00 30.10
CA SER A 454 41.15 26.33 30.10
C SER A 454 41.54 26.83 31.51
N GLU A 455 40.77 26.47 32.55
CA GLU A 455 40.99 26.92 33.93
C GLU A 455 42.20 26.26 34.63
N LYS A 456 42.53 25.00 34.31
CA LYS A 456 43.67 24.27 34.93
C LYS A 456 45.04 24.59 34.30
N ARG A 457 45.10 25.49 33.33
CA ARG A 457 46.14 25.52 32.29
C ARG A 457 47.48 26.09 32.75
N LYS A 458 47.55 27.02 33.71
CA LYS A 458 48.78 27.80 33.94
C LYS A 458 49.93 27.04 34.63
N SER A 459 49.65 26.06 35.48
CA SER A 459 50.67 25.17 36.10
C SER A 459 50.71 23.77 35.47
N ALA A 460 49.74 23.43 34.60
CA ALA A 460 49.70 22.17 33.87
C ALA A 460 50.57 22.17 32.61
N ILE A 461 50.86 23.32 31.99
CA ILE A 461 51.55 23.42 30.68
C ILE A 461 52.88 22.65 30.58
N LEU A 462 53.68 22.56 31.65
CA LEU A 462 54.93 21.77 31.66
C LEU A 462 54.69 20.28 31.99
N ASN A 463 53.70 19.98 32.83
CA ASN A 463 53.35 18.61 33.26
C ASN A 463 52.36 17.89 32.31
N SER A 464 51.74 18.61 31.36
CA SER A 464 50.71 18.10 30.44
C SER A 464 51.19 17.93 28.99
N SER A 465 52.48 18.12 28.70
CA SER A 465 53.01 17.84 27.37
C SER A 465 52.88 16.34 27.05
N MET A 466 52.24 16.01 25.92
CA MET A 466 52.04 14.64 25.44
C MET A 466 53.29 14.06 24.77
N ASP A 467 54.14 14.93 24.22
CA ASP A 467 55.44 14.53 23.69
C ASP A 467 56.45 14.41 24.83
N SER A 468 57.33 13.41 24.75
CA SER A 468 58.41 13.23 25.71
C SER A 468 59.40 14.37 25.53
N ILE A 469 59.56 15.21 26.56
CA ILE A 469 60.50 16.32 26.55
C ILE A 469 61.65 15.94 27.46
N VAL A 470 62.84 15.88 26.88
CA VAL A 470 64.09 15.60 27.58
C VAL A 470 65.06 16.73 27.31
N THR A 471 65.48 17.45 28.35
CA THR A 471 66.52 18.47 28.22
C THR A 471 67.86 17.84 28.56
N ILE A 472 68.86 18.00 27.70
CA ILE A 472 70.21 17.51 27.88
C ILE A 472 71.23 18.66 27.89
N SER A 473 72.30 18.51 28.66
CA SER A 473 73.46 19.42 28.62
C SER A 473 74.27 19.26 27.33
N LEU A 474 75.24 20.15 27.10
CA LEU A 474 76.24 20.03 26.02
C LEU A 474 77.00 18.69 26.04
N ASN A 475 77.11 18.04 27.19
CA ASN A 475 77.79 16.74 27.34
C ASN A 475 76.81 15.55 27.28
N GLY A 476 75.53 15.78 26.98
CA GLY A 476 74.52 14.73 26.79
C GLY A 476 73.90 14.21 28.09
N GLN A 477 74.18 14.87 29.22
CA GLN A 477 73.58 14.52 30.50
C GLN A 477 72.14 15.04 30.60
N ILE A 478 71.21 14.22 31.07
CA ILE A 478 69.79 14.56 31.23
C ILE A 478 69.63 15.55 32.39
N LEU A 479 69.14 16.76 32.08
CA LEU A 479 68.87 17.83 33.02
C LEU A 479 67.40 17.86 33.46
N GLU A 480 66.49 17.69 32.50
CA GLU A 480 65.04 17.62 32.73
C GLU A 480 64.45 16.43 31.98
N PHE A 481 63.47 15.78 32.61
CA PHE A 481 62.80 14.61 32.07
C PHE A 481 61.32 14.67 32.46
N ASN A 482 60.47 15.09 31.53
CA ASN A 482 59.07 15.33 31.84
C ASN A 482 58.28 14.03 32.12
N PRO A 483 57.10 14.09 32.75
CA PRO A 483 56.30 12.90 33.04
C PRO A 483 55.90 12.06 31.80
N ALA A 484 55.86 12.66 30.60
CA ALA A 484 55.67 11.92 29.36
C ALA A 484 56.91 11.10 28.96
N ALA A 485 58.12 11.61 29.19
CA ALA A 485 59.37 10.88 29.04
C ALA A 485 59.48 9.74 30.07
N GLU A 486 59.06 9.95 31.33
CA GLU A 486 59.02 8.88 32.34
C GLU A 486 58.15 7.69 31.92
N ARG A 487 56.97 7.97 31.34
CA ARG A 487 56.06 6.95 30.83
C ARG A 487 56.59 6.28 29.55
N THR A 488 57.17 7.05 28.64
CA THR A 488 57.66 6.53 27.35
C THR A 488 58.92 5.69 27.54
N PHE A 489 59.88 6.12 28.35
CA PHE A 489 61.12 5.37 28.57
C PHE A 489 61.02 4.38 29.73
N GLY A 490 59.95 4.42 30.54
CA GLY A 490 59.69 3.44 31.60
C GLY A 490 60.58 3.62 32.85
N CYS A 491 61.11 4.82 33.07
CA CYS A 491 62.01 5.12 34.19
C CYS A 491 61.72 6.52 34.77
N LEU A 492 61.83 6.64 36.10
CA LEU A 492 61.62 7.91 36.78
C LEU A 492 62.78 8.89 36.56
N HIS A 493 62.47 10.18 36.43
CA HIS A 493 63.41 11.29 36.30
C HIS A 493 64.51 11.23 37.35
N SER A 494 64.15 10.92 38.60
CA SER A 494 65.09 10.79 39.72
C SER A 494 66.19 9.74 39.52
N LYS A 495 65.96 8.73 38.66
CA LYS A 495 66.93 7.66 38.36
C LYS A 495 67.84 7.96 37.17
N VAL A 496 67.48 8.95 36.35
CA VAL A 496 68.13 9.26 35.06
C VAL A 496 68.73 10.66 35.02
N ARG A 497 68.38 11.53 35.98
CA ARG A 497 68.98 12.86 36.13
C ARG A 497 70.51 12.77 36.21
N ASN A 498 71.18 13.65 35.46
CA ASN A 498 72.63 13.73 35.28
C ASN A 498 73.30 12.49 34.64
N LYS A 499 72.53 11.51 34.14
CA LYS A 499 73.08 10.39 33.35
C LYS A 499 73.05 10.70 31.85
N SER A 500 73.87 10.00 31.08
CA SER A 500 73.96 10.18 29.62
C SER A 500 72.71 9.66 28.92
N PHE A 501 72.03 10.51 28.15
CA PHE A 501 70.88 10.12 27.33
C PHE A 501 71.26 9.10 26.25
N VAL A 502 72.45 9.27 25.66
CA VAL A 502 72.96 8.44 24.56
C VAL A 502 73.24 7.02 25.04
N GLU A 503 73.83 6.86 26.22
CA GLU A 503 74.17 5.54 26.76
C GLU A 503 72.93 4.76 27.22
N LEU A 504 71.90 5.46 27.69
CA LEU A 504 70.73 4.82 28.28
C LEU A 504 69.64 4.45 27.26
N PHE A 505 69.45 5.28 26.23
CA PHE A 505 68.25 5.20 25.38
C PHE A 505 68.53 5.07 23.89
N VAL A 506 69.80 5.14 23.46
CA VAL A 506 70.21 4.93 22.07
C VAL A 506 70.89 3.57 21.94
N GLN A 507 70.58 2.83 20.86
CA GLN A 507 71.18 1.51 20.60
C GLN A 507 72.68 1.61 20.37
N GLU A 508 73.44 0.60 20.79
CA GLU A 508 74.92 0.58 20.70
C GLU A 508 75.43 0.92 19.29
N GLU A 509 74.78 0.40 18.23
CA GLU A 509 75.11 0.66 16.82
C GLU A 509 74.95 2.15 16.43
N ASP A 510 74.12 2.91 17.15
CA ASP A 510 73.79 4.31 16.87
C ASP A 510 74.46 5.30 17.84
N GLN A 511 75.08 4.84 18.92
CA GLN A 511 75.63 5.70 19.97
C GLN A 511 76.77 6.59 19.46
N GLU A 512 77.69 6.05 18.65
CA GLU A 512 78.80 6.85 18.10
C GLU A 512 78.29 7.97 17.19
N ARG A 513 77.30 7.66 16.35
CA ARG A 513 76.65 8.62 15.45
C ARG A 513 75.97 9.76 16.22
N VAL A 514 75.24 9.43 17.28
CA VAL A 514 74.55 10.42 18.12
C VAL A 514 75.53 11.24 18.94
N ARG A 515 76.62 10.63 19.45
CA ARG A 515 77.68 11.32 20.20
C ARG A 515 78.45 12.32 19.33
N ASN A 516 78.77 11.94 18.09
CA ASN A 516 79.38 12.86 17.12
C ASN A 516 78.45 14.04 16.80
N SER A 517 77.15 13.77 16.63
CA SER A 517 76.14 14.82 16.41
C SER A 517 76.09 15.80 17.58
N LEU A 518 76.10 15.30 18.82
CA LEU A 518 76.09 16.12 20.04
C LEU A 518 77.37 16.97 20.19
N ASN A 519 78.55 16.38 19.96
CA ASN A 519 79.85 17.07 20.03
C ASN A 519 79.92 18.25 19.04
N ASN A 520 79.32 18.08 17.86
CA ASN A 520 79.22 19.10 16.82
C ASN A 520 77.95 19.97 16.96
N ARG A 521 77.33 19.98 18.14
CA ARG A 521 76.14 20.79 18.47
C ARG A 521 74.97 20.60 17.49
N PHE A 522 74.86 19.41 16.91
CA PHE A 522 73.86 19.01 15.92
C PHE A 522 73.86 19.88 14.65
N ALA A 523 75.02 20.46 14.30
CA ALA A 523 75.20 21.41 13.19
C ALA A 523 75.75 20.79 11.89
N GLU A 524 76.32 19.59 11.93
CA GLU A 524 76.86 18.90 10.75
C GLU A 524 75.82 17.98 10.07
N SER A 525 75.90 17.87 8.74
CA SER A 525 74.96 17.12 7.89
C SER A 525 74.97 15.60 8.08
N THR A 526 75.97 15.06 8.77
CA THR A 526 76.14 13.62 9.00
C THR A 526 75.74 13.26 10.44
N GLY A 527 74.44 13.18 10.70
CA GLY A 527 73.92 12.78 12.00
C GLY A 527 72.53 13.32 12.33
N LEU A 528 72.25 13.50 13.62
CA LEU A 528 71.03 14.16 14.09
C LEU A 528 71.17 15.68 13.94
N LEU A 529 70.15 16.34 13.39
CA LEU A 529 70.16 17.76 13.09
C LEU A 529 69.24 18.56 14.00
N ILE A 530 69.71 19.74 14.45
CA ILE A 530 68.89 20.73 15.16
C ILE A 530 67.84 21.36 14.24
N ASN A 531 66.67 21.68 14.77
CA ASN A 531 65.52 22.26 14.04
C ASN A 531 65.03 21.41 12.85
N ARG A 532 65.32 20.10 12.87
CA ARG A 532 64.83 19.12 11.90
C ARG A 532 64.21 17.94 12.63
N ARG A 533 63.29 17.26 11.94
CA ARG A 533 62.69 16.00 12.40
C ARG A 533 63.62 14.86 12.02
N ASN A 534 64.18 14.20 13.03
CA ASN A 534 65.03 13.03 12.86
C ASN A 534 64.22 11.76 13.16
N THR A 535 64.62 10.63 12.57
CA THR A 535 64.03 9.33 12.88
C THR A 535 65.10 8.43 13.46
N ILE A 536 64.80 7.79 14.59
CA ILE A 536 65.76 6.94 15.31
C ILE A 536 65.02 5.83 16.07
N GLN A 537 65.68 4.69 16.25
CA GLN A 537 65.18 3.62 17.10
C GLN A 537 65.72 3.82 18.51
N LEU A 538 64.83 4.01 19.48
CA LEU A 538 65.20 4.19 20.88
C LEU A 538 64.87 2.96 21.71
N LEU A 539 65.54 2.86 22.85
CA LEU A 539 65.36 1.81 23.84
C LEU A 539 64.57 2.36 25.01
N ARG A 540 63.66 1.55 25.55
CA ARG A 540 63.09 1.78 26.90
C ARG A 540 64.03 1.20 27.95
N ALA A 541 63.84 1.59 29.21
CA ALA A 541 64.60 1.06 30.35
C ALA A 541 64.45 -0.47 30.55
N THR A 542 63.43 -1.09 29.95
CA THR A 542 63.19 -2.54 29.92
C THR A 542 63.98 -3.27 28.83
N GLY A 543 64.61 -2.55 27.90
CA GLY A 543 65.29 -3.10 26.72
C GLY A 543 64.44 -3.17 25.45
N ASP A 544 63.14 -2.86 25.54
CA ASP A 544 62.23 -2.88 24.39
C ASP A 544 62.56 -1.75 23.39
N LYS A 545 62.62 -2.11 22.11
CA LYS A 545 62.85 -1.17 21.00
C LYS A 545 61.54 -0.51 20.56
N PHE A 546 61.57 0.80 20.32
CA PHE A 546 60.45 1.49 19.68
C PHE A 546 60.92 2.54 18.65
N PRO A 547 60.18 2.69 17.53
CA PRO A 547 60.46 3.74 16.56
C PRO A 547 60.08 5.11 17.14
N ALA A 548 61.04 6.04 17.14
CA ALA A 548 60.86 7.39 17.64
C ALA A 548 61.13 8.44 16.56
N GLU A 549 60.31 9.49 16.56
CA GLU A 549 60.63 10.74 15.88
C GLU A 549 61.21 11.72 16.89
N LEU A 550 62.35 12.31 16.56
CA LEU A 550 63.16 13.14 17.44
C LEU A 550 63.38 14.52 16.81
N THR A 551 62.86 15.56 17.44
CA THR A 551 63.15 16.96 17.07
C THR A 551 64.00 17.60 18.15
N ILE A 552 65.13 18.18 17.75
CA ILE A 552 66.10 18.79 18.67
C ILE A 552 65.99 20.31 18.53
N THR A 553 65.80 21.01 19.64
CA THR A 553 65.73 22.48 19.71
C THR A 553 66.76 23.00 20.71
N GLY A 554 67.30 24.19 20.44
CA GLY A 554 68.23 24.88 21.34
C GLY A 554 67.59 26.19 21.81
N THR A 555 67.72 26.50 23.09
CA THR A 555 67.17 27.73 23.67
C THR A 555 68.24 28.84 23.60
N THR A 556 67.88 30.03 23.11
CA THR A 556 68.76 31.22 23.15
C THR A 556 68.23 32.21 24.17
N PHE A 557 69.06 32.63 25.12
CA PHE A 557 68.70 33.66 26.11
C PHE A 557 69.62 34.88 25.92
N GLY A 558 69.16 35.89 25.17
CA GLY A 558 69.99 37.05 24.81
C GLY A 558 71.16 36.72 23.86
N SER A 559 72.27 37.47 23.95
CA SER A 559 73.46 37.33 23.10
C SER A 559 74.41 36.18 23.51
N THR A 560 73.97 35.28 24.38
CA THR A 560 74.75 34.11 24.79
C THR A 560 73.89 32.86 24.64
N ILE A 561 74.41 31.88 23.89
CA ILE A 561 73.73 30.59 23.67
C ILE A 561 73.59 29.89 25.04
N SER A 562 72.39 29.47 25.41
CA SER A 562 72.22 28.67 26.63
C SER A 562 72.79 27.26 26.41
N ASN A 563 73.45 26.69 27.42
CA ASN A 563 74.28 25.48 27.32
C ASN A 563 73.47 24.16 27.30
N GLU A 564 72.28 24.15 26.70
CA GLU A 564 71.33 23.04 26.80
C GLU A 564 70.55 22.81 25.50
N PHE A 565 70.24 21.53 25.22
CA PHE A 565 69.39 21.12 24.11
C PHE A 565 68.12 20.46 24.64
N THR A 566 66.98 20.78 24.03
CA THR A 566 65.71 20.13 24.33
C THR A 566 65.36 19.14 23.22
N LEU A 567 65.15 17.89 23.61
CA LEU A 567 64.74 16.79 22.74
C LEU A 567 63.24 16.59 22.88
N HIS A 568 62.52 16.75 21.76
CA HIS A 568 61.11 16.41 21.64
C HIS A 568 61.00 15.03 20.98
N ILE A 569 60.55 14.03 21.73
CA ILE A 569 60.55 12.62 21.32
C ILE A 569 59.11 12.11 21.26
N ARG A 570 58.72 11.57 20.11
CA ARG A 570 57.38 11.00 19.88
C ARG A 570 57.47 9.52 19.50
N ASP A 571 56.81 8.67 20.29
CA ASP A 571 56.62 7.25 19.99
C ASP A 571 55.47 7.06 18.97
N VAL A 572 55.78 6.52 17.80
CA VAL A 572 54.81 6.35 16.69
C VAL A 572 54.20 4.96 16.61
N THR A 573 54.39 4.11 17.63
CA THR A 573 53.92 2.70 17.64
C THR A 573 52.40 2.58 17.55
N ARG A 574 51.65 3.36 18.35
CA ARG A 574 50.18 3.35 18.35
C ARG A 574 49.61 3.96 17.07
N GLN A 575 50.24 5.00 16.53
CA GLN A 575 49.81 5.65 15.30
C GLN A 575 49.88 4.69 14.10
N ARG A 576 50.92 3.86 14.03
CA ARG A 576 51.03 2.81 13.01
C ARG A 576 49.93 1.74 13.14
N ARG A 577 49.63 1.27 14.36
CA ARG A 577 48.53 0.30 14.60
C ARG A 577 47.14 0.89 14.33
N LEU A 578 46.94 2.17 14.66
CA LEU A 578 45.68 2.86 14.37
C LEU A 578 45.49 3.09 12.87
N GLN A 579 46.57 3.37 12.14
CA GLN A 579 46.57 3.43 10.68
C GLN A 579 46.14 2.09 10.05
N GLU A 580 46.59 0.95 10.59
CA GLU A 580 46.15 -0.38 10.12
C GLU A 580 44.66 -0.64 10.37
N LYS A 581 44.13 -0.23 11.53
CA LYS A 581 42.71 -0.40 11.86
C LYS A 581 41.79 0.59 11.12
N LEU A 582 42.24 1.84 10.91
CA LEU A 582 41.57 2.82 10.05
C LEU A 582 41.55 2.34 8.59
N ARG A 583 42.64 1.70 8.13
CA ARG A 583 42.71 1.09 6.80
C ARG A 583 41.70 -0.05 6.63
N GLN A 584 41.43 -0.85 7.67
CA GLN A 584 40.37 -1.89 7.61
C GLN A 584 38.96 -1.28 7.50
N LEU A 585 38.65 -0.25 8.29
CA LEU A 585 37.35 0.45 8.27
C LEU A 585 37.11 1.27 7.00
N ALA A 586 38.17 1.80 6.39
CA ALA A 586 38.08 2.57 5.16
C ALA A 586 37.80 1.72 3.91
N TYR A 587 38.10 0.41 3.96
CA TYR A 587 38.19 -0.44 2.77
C TYR A 587 37.32 -1.70 2.77
N SER A 588 36.55 -1.95 3.82
CA SER A 588 35.70 -3.15 3.93
C SER A 588 34.23 -2.77 4.18
N ASP A 589 33.30 -3.57 3.69
CA ASP A 589 31.87 -3.49 3.99
C ASP A 589 31.59 -4.09 5.38
N PRO A 590 30.93 -3.36 6.30
CA PRO A 590 30.78 -3.80 7.68
C PRO A 590 29.82 -4.99 7.86
N LEU A 591 28.88 -5.19 6.94
CA LEU A 591 27.94 -6.32 7.00
C LEU A 591 28.63 -7.59 6.49
N THR A 592 29.10 -7.57 5.24
CA THR A 592 29.57 -8.77 4.54
C THR A 592 31.04 -9.09 4.76
N GLY A 593 31.84 -8.14 5.24
CA GLY A 593 33.30 -8.28 5.39
C GLY A 593 34.07 -8.27 4.06
N LEU A 594 33.39 -8.14 2.93
CA LEU A 594 34.00 -7.96 1.60
C LEU A 594 34.62 -6.58 1.47
N TYR A 595 35.38 -6.34 0.39
CA TYR A 595 35.86 -5.00 0.10
C TYR A 595 34.70 -4.05 -0.20
N ASN A 596 34.80 -2.80 0.25
CA ASN A 596 33.81 -1.78 -0.09
C ASN A 596 34.11 -1.15 -1.45
N ARG A 597 33.15 -0.35 -1.94
CA ARG A 597 33.26 0.41 -3.18
C ARG A 597 34.55 1.22 -3.32
N THR A 598 35.00 1.87 -2.24
CA THR A 598 36.20 2.71 -2.25
C THR A 598 37.46 1.88 -2.52
N TYR A 599 37.64 0.78 -1.81
CA TYR A 599 38.78 -0.11 -2.04
C TYR A 599 38.74 -0.71 -3.44
N PHE A 600 37.57 -1.17 -3.88
CA PHE A 600 37.42 -1.82 -5.16
C PHE A 600 37.82 -0.86 -6.30
N LEU A 601 37.40 0.41 -6.24
CA LEU A 601 37.81 1.44 -7.20
C LEU A 601 39.32 1.70 -7.18
N ASP A 602 39.94 1.76 -6.00
CA ASP A 602 41.39 1.94 -5.87
C ASP A 602 42.16 0.73 -6.41
N ALA A 603 41.67 -0.49 -6.17
CA ALA A 603 42.22 -1.72 -6.71
C ALA A 603 42.11 -1.76 -8.25
N LEU A 604 40.98 -1.33 -8.80
CA LEU A 604 40.76 -1.23 -10.25
C LEU A 604 41.69 -0.19 -10.89
N LYS A 605 41.83 1.00 -10.28
CA LYS A 605 42.79 2.05 -10.67
C LYS A 605 44.23 1.57 -10.66
N ALA A 606 44.59 0.68 -9.73
CA ALA A 606 45.93 0.12 -9.64
C ALA A 606 46.16 -1.05 -10.61
N ALA A 607 45.12 -1.81 -10.96
CA ALA A 607 45.21 -2.98 -11.81
C ALA A 607 45.29 -2.64 -13.30
N ILE A 608 44.51 -1.66 -13.78
CA ILE A 608 44.45 -1.31 -15.21
C ILE A 608 45.80 -0.84 -15.78
N PRO A 609 46.55 0.09 -15.13
CA PRO A 609 47.85 0.54 -15.65
C PRO A 609 48.94 -0.54 -15.64
N ARG A 610 48.72 -1.68 -14.97
CA ARG A 610 49.67 -2.80 -14.91
C ARG A 610 49.53 -3.76 -16.08
N LEU A 611 48.57 -3.54 -16.98
CA LEU A 611 48.43 -4.28 -18.23
C LEU A 611 49.63 -3.97 -19.15
N SER A 612 50.77 -4.65 -18.92
CA SER A 612 52.03 -4.39 -19.62
C SER A 612 52.26 -5.28 -20.85
N ASN A 613 51.41 -6.30 -21.07
CA ASN A 613 51.52 -7.27 -22.16
C ASN A 613 50.15 -7.47 -22.84
N GLN A 614 50.12 -7.69 -24.17
CA GLN A 614 48.90 -7.90 -24.96
C GLN A 614 48.06 -9.14 -24.55
N GLU A 615 48.56 -10.01 -23.67
CA GLU A 615 47.88 -11.23 -23.23
C GLU A 615 47.21 -11.11 -21.84
N GLU A 616 47.48 -10.04 -21.09
CA GLU A 616 46.85 -9.81 -19.77
C GLU A 616 45.56 -9.01 -19.91
N SER A 617 44.58 -9.31 -19.07
CA SER A 617 43.26 -8.70 -19.08
C SER A 617 42.79 -8.43 -17.65
N VAL A 618 42.00 -7.37 -17.49
CA VAL A 618 41.17 -7.13 -16.31
C VAL A 618 39.73 -7.44 -16.70
N THR A 619 39.10 -8.38 -16.00
CA THR A 619 37.68 -8.71 -16.16
C THR A 619 36.92 -8.26 -14.92
N LEU A 620 35.82 -7.54 -15.13
CA LEU A 620 34.92 -7.08 -14.08
C LEU A 620 33.56 -7.75 -14.24
N PHE A 621 33.07 -8.38 -13.18
CA PHE A 621 31.71 -8.87 -13.06
C PHE A 621 30.95 -7.94 -12.13
N PHE A 622 29.76 -7.52 -12.54
CA PHE A 622 28.82 -6.72 -11.77
C PHE A 622 27.54 -7.53 -11.60
N LEU A 623 27.12 -7.75 -10.38
CA LEU A 623 26.05 -8.67 -10.01
C LEU A 623 24.96 -7.94 -9.24
N ASP A 624 23.71 -8.26 -9.52
CA ASP A 624 22.54 -7.74 -8.80
C ASP A 624 21.57 -8.90 -8.50
N LEU A 625 21.06 -8.91 -7.26
CA LEU A 625 20.16 -9.96 -6.78
C LEU A 625 18.72 -9.66 -7.23
N ASP A 626 18.20 -10.46 -8.15
CA ASP A 626 16.89 -10.22 -8.74
C ASP A 626 15.78 -10.32 -7.68
N ARG A 627 14.95 -9.27 -7.60
CA ARG A 627 13.79 -9.17 -6.69
C ARG A 627 14.18 -9.20 -5.20
N PHE A 628 15.39 -8.79 -4.83
CA PHE A 628 15.82 -8.66 -3.43
C PHE A 628 14.85 -7.82 -2.59
N LYS A 629 14.32 -6.72 -3.14
CA LYS A 629 13.31 -5.90 -2.46
C LYS A 629 12.08 -6.71 -2.04
N LYS A 630 11.56 -7.60 -2.91
CA LYS A 630 10.42 -8.47 -2.58
C LYS A 630 10.72 -9.40 -1.40
N ILE A 631 11.97 -9.85 -1.27
CA ILE A 631 12.40 -10.67 -0.13
C ILE A 631 12.38 -9.84 1.15
N ASN A 632 12.89 -8.61 1.13
CA ASN A 632 12.81 -7.69 2.28
C ASN A 632 11.35 -7.37 2.65
N ASP A 633 10.50 -7.09 1.67
CA ASP A 633 9.10 -6.74 1.89
C ASP A 633 8.30 -7.95 2.43
N THR A 634 8.67 -9.18 2.06
CA THR A 634 7.95 -10.40 2.48
C THR A 634 8.47 -11.00 3.79
N LEU A 635 9.78 -10.95 4.03
CA LEU A 635 10.45 -11.68 5.14
C LEU A 635 11.18 -10.75 6.12
N GLY A 636 11.22 -9.45 5.85
CA GLY A 636 11.86 -8.43 6.67
C GLY A 636 13.36 -8.26 6.40
N HIS A 637 13.90 -7.11 6.77
CA HIS A 637 15.30 -6.73 6.52
C HIS A 637 16.34 -7.68 7.13
N LYS A 638 16.04 -8.33 8.25
CA LYS A 638 16.97 -9.33 8.85
C LYS A 638 17.21 -10.52 7.93
N ALA A 639 16.17 -11.00 7.24
CA ALA A 639 16.31 -12.06 6.25
C ALA A 639 17.12 -11.57 5.04
N GLY A 640 16.96 -10.29 4.66
CA GLY A 640 17.80 -9.63 3.67
C GLY A 640 19.28 -9.58 4.06
N ASP A 641 19.58 -9.24 5.31
CA ASP A 641 20.96 -9.20 5.81
C ASP A 641 21.60 -10.60 5.86
N GLU A 642 20.86 -11.61 6.33
CA GLU A 642 21.30 -13.02 6.30
C GLU A 642 21.55 -13.50 4.87
N LEU A 643 20.69 -13.09 3.93
CA LEU A 643 20.86 -13.37 2.52
C LEU A 643 22.14 -12.74 1.97
N LEU A 644 22.41 -11.46 2.25
CA LEU A 644 23.62 -10.77 1.80
C LEU A 644 24.90 -11.40 2.36
N LEU A 645 24.87 -11.86 3.62
CA LEU A 645 25.97 -12.60 4.25
C LEU A 645 26.24 -13.93 3.52
N GLU A 646 25.20 -14.68 3.20
CA GLU A 646 25.34 -15.97 2.51
C GLU A 646 25.78 -15.78 1.04
N VAL A 647 25.31 -14.73 0.36
CA VAL A 647 25.81 -14.34 -0.96
C VAL A 647 27.30 -14.00 -0.91
N ALA A 648 27.74 -13.18 0.06
CA ALA A 648 29.14 -12.84 0.22
C ALA A 648 30.03 -14.08 0.41
N LYS A 649 29.56 -15.03 1.22
CA LYS A 649 30.24 -16.31 1.45
C LYS A 649 30.30 -17.17 0.18
N ARG A 650 29.21 -17.27 -0.57
CA ARG A 650 29.13 -17.99 -1.86
C ARG A 650 30.09 -17.41 -2.89
N LEU A 651 30.11 -16.09 -3.04
CA LEU A 651 31.00 -15.41 -3.97
C LEU A 651 32.48 -15.61 -3.57
N THR A 652 32.80 -15.48 -2.28
CA THR A 652 34.18 -15.73 -1.80
C THR A 652 34.64 -17.16 -2.09
N ASN A 653 33.76 -18.15 -1.95
CA ASN A 653 34.08 -19.57 -2.23
C ASN A 653 34.26 -19.89 -3.71
N VAL A 654 33.63 -19.13 -4.63
CA VAL A 654 33.70 -19.39 -6.07
C VAL A 654 34.88 -18.67 -6.74
N THR A 655 35.44 -17.66 -6.09
CA THR A 655 36.59 -16.85 -6.52
C THR A 655 37.94 -17.35 -5.99
N ARG A 656 39.04 -16.98 -6.65
CA ARG A 656 40.42 -17.33 -6.23
C ARG A 656 41.00 -16.25 -5.30
N ASN A 657 42.08 -16.59 -4.59
CA ASN A 657 42.77 -15.64 -3.70
C ASN A 657 43.33 -14.38 -4.39
N ASN A 658 43.53 -14.41 -5.72
CA ASN A 658 43.99 -13.25 -6.50
C ASN A 658 42.83 -12.43 -7.09
N ASP A 659 41.60 -12.90 -6.96
CA ASP A 659 40.42 -12.17 -7.42
C ASP A 659 39.95 -11.25 -6.28
N THR A 660 39.48 -10.06 -6.64
CA THR A 660 38.97 -9.09 -5.66
C THR A 660 37.45 -9.14 -5.67
N VAL A 661 36.83 -9.39 -4.52
CA VAL A 661 35.37 -9.40 -4.34
C VAL A 661 34.96 -8.23 -3.46
N GLY A 662 33.96 -7.47 -3.90
CA GLY A 662 33.44 -6.34 -3.14
C GLY A 662 31.92 -6.25 -3.18
N ARG A 663 31.35 -5.56 -2.19
CA ARG A 663 29.94 -5.14 -2.20
C ARG A 663 29.88 -3.69 -2.66
N TRP A 664 29.13 -3.44 -3.73
CA TRP A 664 29.05 -2.12 -4.36
C TRP A 664 28.07 -1.19 -3.62
N GLY A 665 26.94 -1.76 -3.17
CA GLY A 665 25.91 -1.09 -2.37
C GLY A 665 24.60 -1.86 -2.45
N GLY A 666 23.74 -1.80 -1.43
CA GLY A 666 22.46 -2.51 -1.43
C GLY A 666 22.61 -4.03 -1.67
N ASP A 667 22.02 -4.51 -2.76
CA ASP A 667 22.05 -5.88 -3.28
C ASP A 667 23.06 -6.09 -4.43
N GLU A 668 23.95 -5.13 -4.68
CA GLU A 668 24.93 -5.18 -5.76
C GLU A 668 26.31 -5.65 -5.30
N PHE A 669 26.92 -6.57 -6.06
CA PHE A 669 28.24 -7.14 -5.81
C PHE A 669 29.14 -7.02 -7.04
N VAL A 670 30.45 -6.93 -6.81
CA VAL A 670 31.46 -6.82 -7.87
C VAL A 670 32.61 -7.80 -7.68
N ILE A 671 33.09 -8.38 -8.78
CA ILE A 671 34.26 -9.27 -8.80
C ILE A 671 35.24 -8.79 -9.87
N MET A 672 36.49 -8.56 -9.48
CA MET A 672 37.58 -8.26 -10.42
C MET A 672 38.52 -9.46 -10.51
N MET A 673 38.70 -9.96 -11.74
CA MET A 673 39.71 -10.97 -12.07
C MET A 673 40.82 -10.33 -12.89
N THR A 674 42.07 -10.64 -12.56
CA THR A 674 43.24 -10.20 -13.31
C THR A 674 43.99 -11.41 -13.88
N GLY A 675 44.65 -11.24 -15.03
CA GLY A 675 45.44 -12.28 -15.69
C GLY A 675 44.99 -12.59 -17.11
N ARG A 676 45.41 -13.75 -17.63
CA ARG A 676 45.15 -14.15 -19.03
C ARG A 676 43.79 -14.85 -19.14
N HIS A 677 42.73 -14.09 -19.41
CA HIS A 677 41.37 -14.60 -19.54
C HIS A 677 40.86 -14.40 -20.97
N ASN A 678 40.29 -15.46 -21.56
CA ASN A 678 39.56 -15.37 -22.83
C ASN A 678 38.05 -15.38 -22.56
N ARG A 679 37.24 -14.95 -23.54
CA ARG A 679 35.76 -14.88 -23.40
C ARG A 679 35.14 -16.19 -22.92
N ASN A 680 35.65 -17.34 -23.37
CA ASN A 680 35.14 -18.65 -22.98
C ASN A 680 35.42 -18.94 -21.49
N SER A 681 36.60 -18.61 -20.99
CA SER A 681 36.98 -18.77 -19.58
C SER A 681 36.17 -17.87 -18.66
N VAL A 682 35.88 -16.64 -19.11
CA VAL A 682 35.04 -15.68 -18.40
C VAL A 682 33.58 -16.16 -18.34
N ALA A 683 33.03 -16.63 -19.47
CA ALA A 683 31.68 -17.19 -19.54
C ALA A 683 31.53 -18.45 -18.66
N ALA A 684 32.56 -19.32 -18.64
CA ALA A 684 32.58 -20.49 -17.77
C ALA A 684 32.58 -20.07 -16.27
N HIS A 685 33.32 -19.01 -15.92
CA HIS A 685 33.32 -18.47 -14.56
C HIS A 685 31.98 -17.85 -14.17
N ALA A 686 31.36 -17.06 -15.07
CA ALA A 686 30.02 -16.50 -14.89
C ALA A 686 28.97 -17.59 -14.65
N THR A 687 29.04 -18.67 -15.43
CA THR A 687 28.15 -19.83 -15.30
C THR A 687 28.33 -20.52 -13.95
N LYS A 688 29.59 -20.66 -13.49
CA LYS A 688 29.90 -21.22 -12.17
C LYS A 688 29.33 -20.35 -11.04
N ILE A 689 29.46 -19.02 -11.15
CA ILE A 689 28.88 -18.08 -10.20
C ILE A 689 27.35 -18.26 -10.17
N LEU A 690 26.66 -18.21 -11.31
CA LEU A 690 25.21 -18.42 -11.38
C LEU A 690 24.77 -19.76 -10.78
N GLN A 691 25.53 -20.83 -11.01
CA GLN A 691 25.20 -22.14 -10.47
C GLN A 691 25.23 -22.15 -8.93
N VAL A 692 26.26 -21.53 -8.32
CA VAL A 692 26.34 -21.39 -6.86
C VAL A 692 25.24 -20.46 -6.32
N MET A 693 24.89 -19.41 -7.06
CA MET A 693 23.81 -18.49 -6.66
C MET A 693 22.42 -19.15 -6.72
N ARG A 694 22.21 -20.09 -7.64
CA ARG A 694 20.96 -20.85 -7.81
C ARG A 694 20.69 -21.89 -6.73
N GLU A 695 21.67 -22.24 -5.89
CA GLU A 695 21.48 -23.17 -4.78
C GLU A 695 20.46 -22.59 -3.78
N ASN A 696 19.53 -23.41 -3.31
CA ASN A 696 18.52 -22.97 -2.34
C ASN A 696 19.20 -22.42 -1.08
N VAL A 697 18.65 -21.34 -0.54
CA VAL A 697 19.07 -20.76 0.74
C VAL A 697 17.91 -20.86 1.70
N THR A 698 18.19 -21.30 2.93
CA THR A 698 17.17 -21.39 3.98
C THR A 698 17.17 -20.10 4.78
N LEU A 699 16.15 -19.24 4.62
CA LEU A 699 15.94 -18.03 5.42
C LEU A 699 14.68 -18.20 6.24
N CYS A 700 14.78 -18.03 7.57
CA CYS A 700 13.64 -18.13 8.49
C CYS A 700 12.78 -19.40 8.31
N GLY A 701 13.38 -20.53 7.89
CA GLY A 701 12.68 -21.81 7.67
C GLY A 701 12.08 -22.01 6.27
N ASN A 702 12.19 -21.02 5.37
CA ASN A 702 11.77 -21.12 3.97
C ASN A 702 12.96 -21.37 3.05
N GLU A 703 12.83 -22.29 2.10
CA GLU A 703 13.82 -22.46 1.02
C GLU A 703 13.53 -21.49 -0.13
N LEU A 704 14.50 -20.63 -0.43
CA LEU A 704 14.40 -19.62 -1.48
C LEU A 704 15.51 -19.79 -2.50
N ARG A 705 15.19 -19.51 -3.76
CA ARG A 705 16.18 -19.32 -4.82
C ARG A 705 16.47 -17.85 -4.99
N ILE A 706 17.73 -17.55 -5.30
CA ILE A 706 18.23 -16.18 -5.47
C ILE A 706 18.66 -16.02 -6.94
N PRO A 707 17.72 -15.76 -7.86
CA PRO A 707 18.08 -15.41 -9.22
C PRO A 707 19.01 -14.20 -9.20
N THR A 708 20.08 -14.24 -10.00
CA THR A 708 21.09 -13.18 -10.02
C THR A 708 21.39 -12.79 -11.46
N SER A 709 21.38 -11.49 -11.74
CA SER A 709 21.73 -10.96 -13.06
C SER A 709 23.18 -10.47 -13.04
N ILE A 710 23.99 -10.89 -14.03
CA ILE A 710 25.43 -10.60 -14.06
C ILE A 710 25.82 -9.87 -15.35
N GLY A 711 26.41 -8.70 -15.24
CA GLY A 711 27.07 -7.98 -16.32
C GLY A 711 28.58 -8.11 -16.27
N ILE A 712 29.23 -8.27 -17.42
CA ILE A 712 30.67 -8.56 -17.47
C ILE A 712 31.37 -7.65 -18.46
N SER A 713 32.41 -6.94 -18.05
CA SER A 713 33.30 -6.19 -18.94
C SER A 713 34.73 -6.73 -18.89
N ILE A 714 35.43 -6.69 -20.02
CA ILE A 714 36.81 -7.19 -20.17
C ILE A 714 37.61 -6.09 -20.86
N THR A 715 38.74 -5.70 -20.30
CA THR A 715 39.69 -4.80 -20.94
C THR A 715 41.09 -5.40 -20.99
N THR A 716 41.77 -5.19 -22.12
CA THR A 716 43.22 -5.39 -22.30
C THR A 716 43.94 -4.07 -22.54
N ASP A 717 43.19 -2.95 -22.50
CA ASP A 717 43.70 -1.61 -22.77
C ASP A 717 44.11 -0.92 -21.46
N PRO A 718 45.40 -0.56 -21.30
CA PRO A 718 45.92 0.10 -20.10
C PRO A 718 45.41 1.54 -19.90
N GLU A 719 44.82 2.16 -20.93
CA GLU A 719 44.33 3.54 -20.88
C GLU A 719 42.83 3.65 -20.50
N VAL A 720 42.12 2.51 -20.38
CA VAL A 720 40.69 2.51 -20.03
C VAL A 720 40.48 3.03 -18.61
N SER A 721 39.57 3.99 -18.45
CA SER A 721 39.20 4.47 -17.13
C SER A 721 38.46 3.38 -16.32
N PRO A 722 38.76 3.21 -15.03
CA PRO A 722 37.99 2.37 -14.11
C PRO A 722 36.48 2.64 -14.18
N ALA A 723 36.08 3.91 -14.32
CA ALA A 723 34.68 4.31 -14.41
C ALA A 723 34.02 3.74 -15.67
N THR A 724 34.72 3.75 -16.80
CA THR A 724 34.25 3.19 -18.06
C THR A 724 34.05 1.68 -17.93
N LEU A 725 34.99 0.96 -17.31
CA LEU A 725 34.90 -0.49 -17.15
C LEU A 725 33.70 -0.91 -16.28
N ILE A 726 33.44 -0.15 -15.21
CA ILE A 726 32.26 -0.34 -14.34
C ILE A 726 30.97 -0.04 -15.10
N GLN A 727 30.91 1.09 -15.81
CA GLN A 727 29.74 1.45 -16.62
C GLN A 727 29.43 0.39 -17.67
N GLN A 728 30.44 -0.17 -18.33
CA GLN A 728 30.27 -1.25 -19.30
C GLN A 728 29.71 -2.53 -18.66
N ALA A 729 30.17 -2.89 -17.47
CA ALA A 729 29.65 -4.05 -16.75
C ALA A 729 28.20 -3.81 -16.29
N ASP A 730 27.86 -2.61 -15.82
CA ASP A 730 26.51 -2.23 -15.42
C ASP A 730 25.52 -2.26 -16.60
N ILE A 731 25.90 -1.69 -17.76
CA ILE A 731 25.10 -1.80 -19.00
C ILE A 731 24.84 -3.27 -19.36
N ALA A 732 25.88 -4.11 -19.30
CA ALA A 732 25.72 -5.53 -19.58
C ALA A 732 24.77 -6.24 -18.58
N MET A 733 24.82 -5.87 -17.30
CA MET A 733 23.93 -6.39 -16.26
C MET A 733 22.48 -5.99 -16.51
N TYR A 734 22.25 -4.73 -16.88
CA TYR A 734 20.93 -4.25 -17.26
C TYR A 734 20.34 -5.05 -18.45
N HIS A 735 21.16 -5.33 -19.47
CA HIS A 735 20.75 -6.22 -20.56
C HIS A 735 20.47 -7.66 -20.10
N ALA A 736 21.19 -8.18 -19.09
CA ALA A 736 20.89 -9.47 -18.49
C ALA A 736 19.49 -9.46 -17.83
N LYS A 737 19.12 -8.38 -17.16
CA LYS A 737 17.78 -8.19 -16.59
C LYS A 737 16.68 -8.14 -17.65
N LYS A 738 16.87 -7.36 -18.73
CA LYS A 738 15.89 -7.31 -19.85
C LYS A 738 15.74 -8.66 -20.56
N ALA A 739 16.81 -9.45 -20.65
CA ALA A 739 16.80 -10.76 -21.30
C ALA A 739 16.18 -11.90 -20.47
N GLY A 740 15.41 -11.58 -19.42
CA GLY A 740 14.69 -12.58 -18.61
C GLY A 740 15.24 -12.84 -17.21
N ARG A 741 16.24 -12.05 -16.74
CA ARG A 741 16.89 -12.19 -15.42
C ARG A 741 17.58 -13.56 -15.23
N ASP A 742 18.22 -13.80 -14.08
CA ASP A 742 18.95 -15.06 -13.76
C ASP A 742 19.94 -15.54 -14.84
N ASN A 743 20.63 -14.60 -15.49
CA ASN A 743 21.58 -14.88 -16.56
C ASN A 743 22.77 -13.91 -16.52
N PHE A 744 23.75 -14.13 -17.40
CA PHE A 744 24.86 -13.20 -17.58
C PHE A 744 24.95 -12.67 -19.01
N LYS A 745 25.49 -11.46 -19.16
CA LYS A 745 25.84 -10.87 -20.45
C LYS A 745 27.25 -10.29 -20.41
N LEU A 746 28.02 -10.53 -21.47
CA LEU A 746 29.28 -9.84 -21.70
C LEU A 746 28.99 -8.53 -22.44
N PHE A 747 29.62 -7.46 -21.99
CA PHE A 747 29.58 -6.17 -22.64
C PHE A 747 30.05 -6.29 -24.09
N THR A 748 29.27 -5.67 -24.97
CA THR A 748 29.60 -5.48 -26.37
C THR A 748 29.36 -4.01 -26.70
N SER A 749 30.14 -3.44 -27.62
CA SER A 749 29.99 -2.04 -28.00
C SER A 749 28.56 -1.72 -28.51
N SER A 750 27.87 -2.72 -29.08
CA SER A 750 26.46 -2.59 -29.48
C SER A 750 25.49 -2.40 -28.30
N MET A 751 25.83 -2.89 -27.10
CA MET A 751 25.02 -2.65 -25.89
C MET A 751 25.16 -1.21 -25.38
N ALA A 752 26.39 -0.66 -25.39
CA ALA A 752 26.59 0.76 -25.09
C ALA A 752 25.89 1.64 -26.13
N GLN A 753 25.96 1.25 -27.40
CA GLN A 753 25.23 1.94 -28.45
C GLN A 753 23.72 1.88 -28.19
N GLN A 754 23.13 0.71 -27.90
CA GLN A 754 21.70 0.59 -27.58
C GLN A 754 21.28 1.38 -26.32
N ALA A 755 22.12 1.43 -25.29
CA ALA A 755 21.85 2.21 -24.08
C ALA A 755 21.94 3.72 -24.34
N SER A 756 22.94 4.17 -25.11
CA SER A 756 23.03 5.57 -25.58
C SER A 756 21.85 5.90 -26.49
N ASP A 757 21.57 5.06 -27.50
CA ASP A 757 20.47 5.21 -28.44
C ASP A 757 19.12 5.29 -27.70
N SER A 758 18.94 4.54 -26.61
CA SER A 758 17.71 4.61 -25.78
C SER A 758 17.63 5.93 -25.01
N PHE A 759 18.73 6.39 -24.41
CA PHE A 759 18.79 7.68 -23.71
C PHE A 759 18.63 8.87 -24.68
N ASP A 760 19.31 8.83 -25.81
CA ASP A 760 19.22 9.80 -26.90
C ASP A 760 17.80 9.79 -27.51
N ALA A 761 17.19 8.61 -27.66
CA ALA A 761 15.79 8.48 -28.07
C ALA A 761 14.82 9.06 -27.03
N GLU A 762 15.07 8.88 -25.73
CA GLU A 762 14.23 9.43 -24.67
C GLU A 762 14.30 10.97 -24.65
N GLN A 763 15.52 11.51 -24.77
CA GLN A 763 15.75 12.94 -24.85
C GLN A 763 15.15 13.53 -26.14
N SER A 764 15.31 12.83 -27.27
CA SER A 764 14.70 13.20 -28.55
C SER A 764 13.18 13.16 -28.48
N LEU A 765 12.58 12.13 -27.87
CA LEU A 765 11.14 12.01 -27.68
C LEU A 765 10.62 13.19 -26.86
N ASN A 766 11.25 13.50 -25.73
CA ASN A 766 10.86 14.63 -24.88
C ASN A 766 10.92 15.96 -25.64
N GLN A 767 11.96 16.16 -26.45
CA GLN A 767 12.10 17.36 -27.27
C GLN A 767 11.02 17.42 -28.36
N SER A 768 10.79 16.32 -29.08
CA SER A 768 9.74 16.19 -30.10
C SER A 768 8.33 16.43 -29.55
N LEU A 769 8.07 16.02 -28.30
CA LEU A 769 6.79 16.24 -27.60
C LEU A 769 6.64 17.68 -27.07
N LYS A 770 7.73 18.44 -26.92
CA LYS A 770 7.64 19.87 -26.55
C LYS A 770 7.16 20.74 -27.69
N ASP A 771 7.57 20.43 -28.91
CA ASP A 771 7.28 21.25 -30.09
C ASP A 771 5.92 20.90 -30.72
N GLY A 772 5.31 19.76 -30.36
CA GLY A 772 3.96 19.32 -30.79
C GLY A 772 3.83 18.94 -32.27
N GLN A 773 4.79 19.31 -33.12
CA GLN A 773 4.78 19.09 -34.58
C GLN A 773 5.32 17.72 -35.02
N ALA A 774 5.87 16.94 -34.09
CA ALA A 774 6.47 15.63 -34.39
C ALA A 774 5.43 14.49 -34.49
N ILE A 775 4.20 14.71 -34.02
CA ILE A 775 3.16 13.67 -34.01
C ILE A 775 2.43 13.68 -35.35
N VAL A 776 2.42 12.55 -36.03
CA VAL A 776 1.69 12.32 -37.29
C VAL A 776 0.65 11.23 -37.05
N LEU A 777 -0.55 11.44 -37.54
CA LEU A 777 -1.64 10.46 -37.43
C LEU A 777 -1.89 9.81 -38.78
N TYR A 778 -1.90 8.49 -38.78
CA TYR A 778 -2.47 7.69 -39.86
C TYR A 778 -3.79 7.13 -39.38
N TYR A 779 -4.70 6.85 -40.31
CA TYR A 779 -6.00 6.30 -40.01
C TYR A 779 -6.19 5.01 -40.79
N GLN A 780 -6.49 3.92 -40.08
CA GLN A 780 -6.78 2.64 -40.72
C GLN A 780 -8.29 2.39 -40.72
N PRO A 781 -8.92 2.26 -41.90
CA PRO A 781 -10.33 1.87 -42.03
C PRO A 781 -10.68 0.54 -41.38
N LYS A 782 -11.81 0.53 -40.66
CA LYS A 782 -12.56 -0.66 -40.22
C LYS A 782 -13.75 -0.85 -41.15
N VAL A 783 -14.02 -2.09 -41.55
CA VAL A 783 -15.13 -2.41 -42.47
C VAL A 783 -16.04 -3.51 -41.91
N ASP A 784 -17.29 -3.52 -42.35
CA ASP A 784 -18.22 -4.63 -42.10
C ASP A 784 -18.05 -5.79 -43.09
N SER A 785 -18.86 -6.84 -42.92
CA SER A 785 -18.88 -8.01 -43.83
C SER A 785 -19.28 -7.68 -45.29
N HIS A 786 -19.80 -6.48 -45.56
CA HIS A 786 -20.14 -5.96 -46.88
C HIS A 786 -19.11 -4.96 -47.40
N GLU A 787 -17.93 -4.92 -46.78
CA GLU A 787 -16.82 -4.00 -47.07
C GLU A 787 -17.21 -2.52 -46.96
N GLN A 788 -18.24 -2.20 -46.18
CA GLN A 788 -18.63 -0.82 -45.89
C GLN A 788 -17.82 -0.28 -44.72
N LEU A 789 -17.38 0.98 -44.82
CA LEU A 789 -16.62 1.65 -43.77
C LEU A 789 -17.49 1.84 -42.51
N THR A 790 -17.07 1.25 -41.38
CA THR A 790 -17.74 1.37 -40.07
C THR A 790 -17.03 2.34 -39.13
N GLY A 791 -15.70 2.41 -39.22
CA GLY A 791 -14.87 3.16 -38.31
C GLY A 791 -13.46 3.41 -38.85
N LEU A 792 -12.66 4.13 -38.08
CA LEU A 792 -11.26 4.41 -38.34
C LEU A 792 -10.46 4.18 -37.06
N GLU A 793 -9.30 3.54 -37.12
CA GLU A 793 -8.35 3.53 -36.00
C GLU A 793 -7.26 4.60 -36.23
N ALA A 794 -7.07 5.49 -35.26
CA ALA A 794 -6.02 6.49 -35.26
C ALA A 794 -4.70 5.88 -34.79
N LEU A 795 -3.78 5.70 -35.73
CA LEU A 795 -2.47 5.11 -35.53
C LEU A 795 -1.42 6.21 -35.46
N VAL A 796 -0.87 6.42 -34.27
CA VAL A 796 0.19 7.41 -34.06
C VAL A 796 1.47 6.99 -34.78
N ARG A 797 2.18 7.97 -35.32
CA ARG A 797 3.52 7.84 -35.87
C ARG A 797 4.35 9.02 -35.40
N LEU A 798 5.60 8.78 -35.02
CA LEU A 798 6.48 9.86 -34.58
C LEU A 798 7.41 10.25 -35.73
N ARG A 799 7.45 11.53 -36.07
CA ARG A 799 8.37 12.08 -37.06
C ARG A 799 9.64 12.56 -36.36
N ALA A 800 10.76 11.92 -36.67
CA ALA A 800 12.06 12.33 -36.19
C ALA A 800 12.55 13.62 -36.88
N ALA A 801 13.58 14.26 -36.31
CA ALA A 801 14.15 15.51 -36.83
C ALA A 801 14.71 15.37 -38.27
N ASN A 802 15.09 14.15 -38.68
CA ASN A 802 15.52 13.80 -40.04
C ASN A 802 14.35 13.53 -41.02
N ASN A 803 13.10 13.78 -40.61
CA ASN A 803 11.87 13.51 -41.35
C ASN A 803 11.52 12.01 -41.51
N GLU A 804 12.21 11.11 -40.80
CA GLU A 804 11.91 9.68 -40.75
C GLU A 804 10.68 9.40 -39.87
N ILE A 805 9.88 8.41 -40.26
CA ILE A 805 8.68 8.00 -39.52
C ILE A 805 9.01 6.79 -38.64
N ILE A 806 8.95 7.00 -37.33
CA ILE A 806 9.19 5.99 -36.30
C ILE A 806 7.86 5.30 -35.94
N PRO A 807 7.80 3.95 -35.92
CA PRO A 807 6.60 3.20 -35.59
C PRO A 807 6.31 3.19 -34.07
N PRO A 808 5.04 3.00 -33.65
CA PRO A 808 4.62 2.95 -32.24
C PRO A 808 5.44 2.01 -31.37
N SER A 809 5.75 0.81 -31.88
CA SER A 809 6.49 -0.22 -31.17
C SER A 809 7.90 0.21 -30.74
N ALA A 810 8.47 1.24 -31.36
CA ALA A 810 9.78 1.76 -31.02
C ALA A 810 9.75 2.87 -29.95
N PHE A 811 8.65 3.65 -29.84
CA PHE A 811 8.61 4.81 -28.94
C PHE A 811 7.53 4.76 -27.85
N ILE A 812 6.46 3.95 -27.98
CA ILE A 812 5.46 3.79 -26.92
C ILE A 812 6.07 3.15 -25.66
N PRO A 813 6.82 2.03 -25.74
CA PRO A 813 7.45 1.45 -24.55
C PRO A 813 8.41 2.43 -23.86
N LEU A 814 9.11 3.24 -24.66
CA LEU A 814 10.00 4.29 -24.16
C LEU A 814 9.23 5.40 -23.45
N ALA A 815 8.07 5.81 -23.98
CA ALA A 815 7.21 6.81 -23.39
C ALA A 815 6.60 6.33 -22.05
N GLU A 816 6.27 5.05 -21.94
CA GLU A 816 5.79 4.43 -20.70
C GLU A 816 6.90 4.33 -19.65
N GLU A 817 8.07 3.80 -20.01
CA GLU A 817 9.24 3.68 -19.11
C GLU A 817 9.70 5.04 -18.57
N SER A 818 9.62 6.10 -19.39
CA SER A 818 10.02 7.47 -19.01
C SER A 818 8.90 8.33 -18.40
N GLY A 819 7.67 7.80 -18.27
CA GLY A 819 6.50 8.54 -17.76
C GLY A 819 5.99 9.65 -18.69
N GLN A 820 6.43 9.69 -19.95
CA GLN A 820 6.01 10.67 -20.95
C GLN A 820 4.73 10.28 -21.70
N ILE A 821 4.24 9.04 -21.52
CA ILE A 821 3.06 8.49 -22.21
C ILE A 821 1.81 9.38 -22.07
N VAL A 822 1.55 9.91 -20.87
CA VAL A 822 0.40 10.79 -20.61
C VAL A 822 0.44 12.03 -21.49
N ARG A 823 1.62 12.67 -21.62
CA ARG A 823 1.78 13.86 -22.45
C ARG A 823 1.66 13.54 -23.94
N LEU A 824 2.22 12.43 -24.37
CA LEU A 824 2.11 11.95 -25.76
C LEU A 824 0.64 11.72 -26.13
N GLU A 825 -0.11 11.00 -25.29
CA GLU A 825 -1.52 10.70 -25.55
C GLU A 825 -2.41 11.93 -25.50
N GLN A 826 -2.15 12.89 -24.61
CA GLN A 826 -2.87 14.18 -24.64
C GLN A 826 -2.71 14.89 -25.98
N LEU A 827 -1.52 14.89 -26.57
CA LEU A 827 -1.27 15.47 -27.89
C LEU A 827 -1.94 14.64 -29.01
N ILE A 828 -1.91 13.31 -28.93
CA ILE A 828 -2.62 12.43 -29.87
C ILE A 828 -4.12 12.74 -29.86
N ILE A 829 -4.74 12.78 -28.68
CA ILE A 829 -6.18 13.06 -28.51
C ILE A 829 -6.53 14.44 -29.09
N GLN A 830 -5.72 15.46 -28.80
CA GLN A 830 -5.91 16.80 -29.38
C GLN A 830 -5.86 16.78 -30.91
N ASN A 831 -4.87 16.11 -31.49
CA ASN A 831 -4.71 16.03 -32.94
C ASN A 831 -5.84 15.24 -33.62
N VAL A 832 -6.30 14.15 -32.99
CA VAL A 832 -7.45 13.37 -33.47
C VAL A 832 -8.72 14.22 -33.41
N PHE A 833 -8.99 14.91 -32.30
CA PHE A 833 -10.19 15.74 -32.15
C PHE A 833 -10.17 16.92 -33.13
N GLU A 834 -9.01 17.54 -33.35
CA GLU A 834 -8.86 18.57 -34.38
C GLU A 834 -9.16 18.01 -35.78
N GLN A 835 -8.68 16.81 -36.09
CA GLN A 835 -8.92 16.19 -37.39
C GLN A 835 -10.40 15.81 -37.59
N ILE A 836 -11.05 15.27 -36.57
CA ILE A 836 -12.49 14.98 -36.58
C ILE A 836 -13.29 16.27 -36.79
N ALA A 837 -12.92 17.36 -36.11
CA ALA A 837 -13.57 18.66 -36.31
C ALA A 837 -13.43 19.16 -37.77
N LYS A 838 -12.27 18.95 -38.40
CA LYS A 838 -12.07 19.26 -39.84
C LYS A 838 -12.97 18.41 -40.72
N TRP A 839 -12.99 17.09 -40.53
CA TRP A 839 -13.83 16.18 -41.30
C TRP A 839 -15.31 16.49 -41.17
N ARG A 840 -15.78 16.82 -39.96
CA ARG A 840 -17.17 17.23 -39.71
C ARG A 840 -17.63 18.38 -40.59
N THR A 841 -16.76 19.34 -40.92
CA THR A 841 -17.14 20.47 -41.77
C THR A 841 -17.38 20.08 -43.23
N SER A 842 -16.86 18.93 -43.67
CA SER A 842 -16.89 18.48 -45.07
C SER A 842 -17.70 17.20 -45.29
N LEU A 843 -18.20 16.57 -44.22
CA LEU A 843 -18.87 15.26 -44.27
C LEU A 843 -20.27 15.31 -43.63
N TYR A 844 -21.24 14.61 -44.23
CA TYR A 844 -22.61 14.52 -43.72
C TYR A 844 -22.78 13.54 -42.56
N SER A 845 -21.97 12.47 -42.52
CA SER A 845 -21.95 11.47 -41.47
C SER A 845 -20.50 11.16 -41.06
N MET A 846 -20.24 11.11 -39.76
CA MET A 846 -18.90 10.85 -39.21
C MET A 846 -18.81 9.39 -38.74
N PRO A 847 -17.87 8.59 -39.26
CA PRO A 847 -17.57 7.30 -38.67
C PRO A 847 -16.87 7.49 -37.32
N ARG A 848 -16.94 6.46 -36.48
CA ARG A 848 -16.25 6.45 -35.19
C ARG A 848 -14.73 6.36 -35.40
N VAL A 849 -13.96 7.10 -34.60
CA VAL A 849 -12.51 7.08 -34.60
C VAL A 849 -12.01 6.49 -33.29
N SER A 850 -11.29 5.38 -33.38
CA SER A 850 -10.69 4.68 -32.25
C SER A 850 -9.29 5.21 -31.93
N ILE A 851 -9.00 5.38 -30.65
CA ILE A 851 -7.74 5.93 -30.13
C ILE A 851 -7.22 4.97 -29.06
N ASN A 852 -5.99 4.48 -29.26
CA ASN A 852 -5.28 3.68 -28.27
C ASN A 852 -4.97 4.49 -27.01
N LEU A 853 -5.20 3.89 -25.83
CA LEU A 853 -5.03 4.53 -24.53
C LEU A 853 -4.30 3.61 -23.54
N SER A 854 -3.20 4.11 -22.99
CA SER A 854 -2.42 3.44 -21.94
C SER A 854 -3.17 3.40 -20.61
N GLY A 855 -2.95 2.33 -19.84
CA GLY A 855 -3.49 2.22 -18.48
C GLY A 855 -3.00 3.32 -17.55
N ILE A 856 -1.76 3.78 -17.74
CA ILE A 856 -1.15 4.86 -16.95
C ILE A 856 -1.95 6.16 -17.11
N HIS A 857 -2.35 6.52 -18.33
CA HIS A 857 -3.12 7.73 -18.58
C HIS A 857 -4.59 7.59 -18.20
N LEU A 858 -5.21 6.43 -18.45
CA LEU A 858 -6.58 6.12 -18.02
C LEU A 858 -6.75 6.32 -16.50
N LEU A 859 -5.76 5.87 -15.71
CA LEU A 859 -5.75 5.95 -14.25
C LEU A 859 -5.17 7.26 -13.71
N SER A 860 -4.71 8.17 -14.58
CA SER A 860 -4.12 9.44 -14.17
C SER A 860 -5.18 10.42 -13.67
N ASP A 861 -4.80 11.21 -12.66
CA ASP A 861 -5.71 12.21 -12.09
C ASP A 861 -5.91 13.36 -13.09
N GLY A 862 -7.19 13.65 -13.40
CA GLY A 862 -7.57 14.72 -14.32
C GLY A 862 -7.79 14.30 -15.78
N PHE A 863 -7.62 13.01 -16.13
CA PHE A 863 -7.89 12.50 -17.49
C PHE A 863 -9.29 12.85 -17.98
N LEU A 864 -10.33 12.58 -17.18
CA LEU A 864 -11.71 12.89 -17.57
C LEU A 864 -11.94 14.38 -17.81
N SER A 865 -11.46 15.23 -16.91
CA SER A 865 -11.57 16.68 -17.06
C SER A 865 -10.85 17.18 -18.32
N PHE A 866 -9.72 16.55 -18.68
CA PHE A 866 -9.02 16.83 -19.92
C PHE A 866 -9.86 16.45 -21.16
N ILE A 867 -10.47 15.26 -21.18
CA ILE A 867 -11.35 14.82 -22.27
C ILE A 867 -12.54 15.76 -22.45
N GLU A 868 -13.26 16.07 -21.37
CA GLU A 868 -14.40 16.99 -21.40
C GLU A 868 -14.00 18.36 -21.95
N GLN A 869 -12.84 18.88 -21.52
CA GLN A 869 -12.31 20.14 -22.00
C GLN A 869 -11.99 20.10 -23.50
N GLN A 870 -11.36 19.03 -24.00
CA GLN A 870 -11.03 18.92 -25.43
C GLN A 870 -12.29 18.71 -26.28
N MET A 871 -13.26 17.91 -25.83
CA MET A 871 -14.54 17.74 -26.52
C MET A 871 -15.28 19.06 -26.66
N ALA A 872 -15.35 19.85 -25.58
CA ALA A 872 -15.96 21.18 -25.60
C ALA A 872 -15.21 22.15 -26.52
N ARG A 873 -13.88 22.11 -26.52
CA ARG A 873 -13.03 22.99 -27.34
C ARG A 873 -13.20 22.75 -28.85
N TYR A 874 -13.24 21.50 -29.27
CA TYR A 874 -13.32 21.12 -30.69
C TYR A 874 -14.74 20.79 -31.17
N GLY A 875 -15.73 20.81 -30.26
CA GLY A 875 -17.13 20.52 -30.58
C GLY A 875 -17.36 19.06 -30.98
N ILE A 876 -16.70 18.12 -30.29
CA ILE A 876 -16.76 16.69 -30.57
C ILE A 876 -17.90 16.04 -29.78
N LEU A 877 -18.69 15.20 -30.45
CA LEU A 877 -19.68 14.33 -29.79
C LEU A 877 -19.01 13.00 -29.43
N GLY A 878 -19.31 12.46 -28.25
CA GLY A 878 -18.67 11.22 -27.77
C GLY A 878 -18.94 10.02 -28.66
N GLU A 879 -20.07 9.98 -29.36
CA GLU A 879 -20.45 8.91 -30.30
C GLU A 879 -19.44 8.70 -31.45
N TRP A 880 -18.62 9.73 -31.74
CA TRP A 880 -17.57 9.67 -32.76
C TRP A 880 -16.25 9.13 -32.22
N ILE A 881 -16.13 8.86 -30.92
CA ILE A 881 -14.88 8.45 -30.27
C ILE A 881 -15.02 7.03 -29.73
N GLU A 882 -13.97 6.25 -29.94
CA GLU A 882 -13.72 5.00 -29.23
C GLU A 882 -12.36 5.08 -28.52
N PHE A 883 -12.28 4.63 -27.27
CA PHE A 883 -10.99 4.39 -26.62
C PHE A 883 -10.69 2.91 -26.59
N GLU A 884 -9.50 2.54 -27.05
CA GLU A 884 -9.01 1.16 -27.05
C GLU A 884 -8.02 0.99 -25.91
N VAL A 885 -8.28 0.02 -25.03
CA VAL A 885 -7.45 -0.25 -23.83
C VAL A 885 -7.02 -1.70 -23.83
N THR A 886 -5.75 -1.96 -23.51
CA THR A 886 -5.23 -3.34 -23.45
C THR A 886 -5.75 -4.09 -22.22
N GLU A 887 -5.88 -5.41 -22.32
CA GLU A 887 -6.35 -6.26 -21.22
C GLU A 887 -5.52 -6.11 -19.93
N SER A 888 -4.21 -5.90 -20.06
CA SER A 888 -3.29 -5.78 -18.91
C SER A 888 -3.61 -4.63 -17.97
N VAL A 889 -4.28 -3.58 -18.46
CA VAL A 889 -4.65 -2.39 -17.65
C VAL A 889 -5.58 -2.77 -16.49
N PHE A 890 -6.35 -3.84 -16.62
CA PHE A 890 -7.31 -4.27 -15.60
C PHE A 890 -6.70 -5.03 -14.42
N LEU A 891 -5.39 -5.34 -14.47
CA LEU A 891 -4.71 -6.11 -13.43
C LEU A 891 -4.23 -5.26 -12.24
N ASP A 892 -4.05 -3.95 -12.41
CA ASP A 892 -3.47 -3.07 -11.39
C ASP A 892 -4.52 -2.52 -10.41
N ASP A 893 -5.56 -1.84 -10.91
CA ASP A 893 -6.67 -1.28 -10.10
C ASP A 893 -8.00 -1.28 -10.87
N ILE A 894 -8.72 -2.40 -10.76
CA ILE A 894 -9.91 -2.65 -11.55
C ILE A 894 -11.11 -1.77 -11.18
N ASP A 895 -11.25 -1.40 -9.91
CA ASP A 895 -12.37 -0.58 -9.42
C ASP A 895 -12.22 0.88 -9.88
N LYS A 896 -11.00 1.41 -9.87
CA LYS A 896 -10.70 2.73 -10.46
C LYS A 896 -10.93 2.72 -11.96
N CYS A 897 -10.47 1.68 -12.68
CA CYS A 897 -10.74 1.49 -14.11
C CYS A 897 -12.25 1.50 -14.42
N ILE A 898 -13.04 0.66 -13.73
CA ILE A 898 -14.50 0.59 -13.94
C ILE A 898 -15.16 1.96 -13.74
N THR A 899 -14.72 2.72 -12.74
CA THR A 899 -15.26 4.06 -12.45
C THR A 899 -15.01 5.02 -13.60
N VAL A 900 -13.76 5.10 -14.08
CA VAL A 900 -13.38 5.99 -15.18
C VAL A 900 -14.08 5.58 -16.49
N LEU A 901 -14.13 4.29 -16.79
CA LEU A 901 -14.79 3.79 -18.00
C LEU A 901 -16.30 4.07 -18.00
N LYS A 902 -17.00 3.91 -16.87
CA LYS A 902 -18.42 4.32 -16.75
C LYS A 902 -18.61 5.81 -17.02
N GLN A 903 -17.69 6.65 -16.53
CA GLN A 903 -17.76 8.09 -16.76
C GLN A 903 -17.55 8.42 -18.24
N LEU A 904 -16.64 7.74 -18.94
CA LEU A 904 -16.51 7.89 -20.39
C LEU A 904 -17.79 7.47 -21.14
N GLN A 905 -18.44 6.38 -20.73
CA GLN A 905 -19.74 5.98 -21.31
C GLN A 905 -20.84 7.02 -21.08
N THR A 906 -20.84 7.75 -19.95
CA THR A 906 -21.81 8.85 -19.75
C THR A 906 -21.62 10.01 -20.73
N LEU A 907 -20.42 10.14 -21.32
CA LEU A 907 -20.13 11.07 -22.41
C LEU A 907 -20.49 10.50 -23.80
N ASN A 908 -21.10 9.31 -23.85
CA ASN A 908 -21.38 8.51 -25.04
C ASN A 908 -20.13 8.07 -25.82
N ILE A 909 -18.98 7.97 -25.15
CA ILE A 909 -17.74 7.46 -25.74
C ILE A 909 -17.74 5.93 -25.66
N ALA A 910 -17.45 5.27 -26.77
CA ALA A 910 -17.37 3.82 -26.82
C ALA A 910 -16.01 3.32 -26.30
N ILE A 911 -16.00 2.11 -25.76
CA ILE A 911 -14.79 1.52 -25.17
C ILE A 911 -14.56 0.14 -25.78
N SER A 912 -13.34 -0.08 -26.28
CA SER A 912 -12.91 -1.37 -26.80
C SER A 912 -11.78 -1.97 -25.97
N ILE A 913 -11.79 -3.29 -25.84
CA ILE A 913 -10.66 -4.04 -25.28
C ILE A 913 -9.78 -4.52 -26.41
N ASP A 914 -8.49 -4.23 -26.31
CA ASP A 914 -7.46 -4.63 -27.26
C ASP A 914 -6.60 -5.80 -26.75
N ASP A 915 -5.96 -6.51 -27.68
CA ASP A 915 -5.07 -7.66 -27.44
C ASP A 915 -5.69 -8.82 -26.62
N PHE A 916 -7.01 -8.99 -26.69
CA PHE A 916 -7.75 -9.95 -25.86
C PHE A 916 -7.32 -11.40 -26.16
N GLY A 917 -6.94 -12.14 -25.10
CA GLY A 917 -6.58 -13.57 -25.18
C GLY A 917 -5.08 -13.87 -25.13
N THR A 918 -4.21 -12.87 -25.10
CA THR A 918 -2.75 -13.05 -24.99
C THR A 918 -2.25 -13.16 -23.53
N GLY A 919 -3.14 -12.95 -22.54
CA GLY A 919 -2.83 -12.91 -21.09
C GLY A 919 -3.66 -13.86 -20.21
N TYR A 920 -3.58 -13.67 -18.87
CA TYR A 920 -4.35 -14.43 -17.87
C TYR A 920 -5.78 -13.89 -17.77
N SER A 921 -6.65 -14.23 -18.72
CA SER A 921 -8.04 -13.74 -18.70
C SER A 921 -8.85 -14.37 -17.57
N SER A 922 -9.30 -13.55 -16.62
CA SER A 922 -10.34 -13.95 -15.66
C SER A 922 -11.69 -13.48 -16.17
N LEU A 923 -12.45 -14.40 -16.78
CA LEU A 923 -13.81 -14.18 -17.29
C LEU A 923 -14.74 -13.47 -16.28
N ASN A 924 -14.44 -13.56 -14.99
CA ASN A 924 -15.20 -12.92 -13.91
C ASN A 924 -15.23 -11.39 -14.01
N TYR A 925 -14.15 -10.74 -14.45
CA TYR A 925 -14.15 -9.27 -14.54
C TYR A 925 -14.72 -8.74 -15.84
N LEU A 926 -14.58 -9.47 -16.94
CA LEU A 926 -15.07 -9.03 -18.26
C LEU A 926 -16.57 -8.73 -18.24
N LYS A 927 -17.35 -9.50 -17.45
CA LYS A 927 -18.79 -9.26 -17.22
C LYS A 927 -19.11 -7.94 -16.51
N ALA A 928 -18.21 -7.46 -15.67
CA ALA A 928 -18.38 -6.24 -14.88
C ALA A 928 -17.84 -4.98 -15.58
N LEU A 929 -17.02 -5.16 -16.62
CA LEU A 929 -16.42 -4.06 -17.37
C LEU A 929 -17.44 -3.40 -18.30
N PRO A 930 -17.57 -2.06 -18.24
CA PRO A 930 -18.44 -1.28 -19.13
C PRO A 930 -17.78 -1.10 -20.51
N VAL A 931 -17.68 -2.17 -21.29
CA VAL A 931 -17.05 -2.18 -22.62
C VAL A 931 -18.08 -2.48 -23.70
N ASP A 932 -17.85 -1.99 -24.91
CA ASP A 932 -18.77 -2.08 -26.05
C ASP A 932 -18.24 -3.00 -27.15
N VAL A 933 -16.92 -3.07 -27.28
CA VAL A 933 -16.22 -3.74 -28.38
C VAL A 933 -15.09 -4.62 -27.85
N LEU A 934 -14.91 -5.79 -28.46
CA LEU A 934 -13.81 -6.72 -28.18
C LEU A 934 -13.01 -6.91 -29.48
N LYS A 935 -11.73 -6.56 -29.44
CA LYS A 935 -10.81 -6.71 -30.56
C LYS A 935 -10.06 -8.04 -30.45
N ILE A 936 -10.03 -8.80 -31.53
CA ILE A 936 -9.36 -10.10 -31.61
C ILE A 936 -7.96 -9.87 -32.19
N ASP A 937 -6.94 -10.19 -31.39
CA ASP A 937 -5.54 -9.97 -31.76
C ASP A 937 -5.15 -10.69 -33.06
N ARG A 938 -4.25 -10.05 -33.81
CA ARG A 938 -3.73 -10.54 -35.08
C ARG A 938 -3.06 -11.90 -34.97
N ALA A 939 -2.46 -12.27 -33.84
CA ALA A 939 -1.85 -13.59 -33.70
C ALA A 939 -2.88 -14.72 -33.89
N PHE A 940 -4.09 -14.56 -33.32
CA PHE A 940 -5.17 -15.53 -33.48
C PHE A 940 -5.77 -15.50 -34.89
N VAL A 941 -5.89 -14.31 -35.50
CA VAL A 941 -6.41 -14.14 -36.88
C VAL A 941 -5.46 -14.70 -37.93
N ASN A 942 -4.14 -14.63 -37.72
CA ASN A 942 -3.15 -15.15 -38.65
C ASN A 942 -3.28 -16.67 -38.84
N GLU A 943 -3.60 -17.41 -37.76
CA GLU A 943 -3.60 -18.87 -37.75
C GLU A 943 -5.01 -19.49 -37.81
N CYS A 944 -6.07 -18.69 -37.74
CA CYS A 944 -7.47 -19.16 -37.68
C CYS A 944 -7.92 -19.97 -38.91
N ALA A 945 -7.36 -19.72 -40.09
CA ALA A 945 -7.71 -20.42 -41.32
C ALA A 945 -6.88 -21.69 -41.58
N THR A 946 -5.80 -21.91 -40.82
CA THR A 946 -4.78 -22.95 -41.11
C THR A 946 -4.55 -23.93 -39.96
N VAL A 947 -4.67 -23.50 -38.70
CA VAL A 947 -4.42 -24.30 -37.50
C VAL A 947 -5.72 -24.59 -36.76
N LYS A 948 -6.03 -25.86 -36.53
CA LYS A 948 -7.30 -26.29 -35.89
C LYS A 948 -7.47 -25.77 -34.45
N GLU A 949 -6.37 -25.53 -33.75
CA GLU A 949 -6.39 -25.07 -32.36
C GLU A 949 -6.73 -23.57 -32.28
N ASP A 950 -6.07 -22.73 -33.07
CA ASP A 950 -6.35 -21.28 -33.12
C ASP A 950 -7.70 -20.95 -33.77
N ALA A 951 -8.16 -21.75 -34.74
CA ALA A 951 -9.53 -21.69 -35.24
C ALA A 951 -10.56 -21.85 -34.10
N LYS A 952 -10.27 -22.73 -33.13
CA LYS A 952 -11.15 -22.98 -31.99
C LYS A 952 -11.09 -21.87 -30.94
N ILE A 953 -9.91 -21.28 -30.73
CA ILE A 953 -9.75 -20.13 -29.83
C ILE A 953 -10.49 -18.91 -30.40
N CYS A 954 -10.26 -18.60 -31.68
CA CYS A 954 -10.90 -17.46 -32.36
C CYS A 954 -12.43 -17.56 -32.35
N SER A 955 -13.00 -18.73 -32.68
CA SER A 955 -14.45 -18.96 -32.59
C SER A 955 -14.99 -18.84 -31.16
N THR A 956 -14.27 -19.35 -30.16
CA THR A 956 -14.65 -19.21 -28.74
C THR A 956 -14.66 -17.74 -28.30
N ILE A 957 -13.70 -16.93 -28.75
CA ILE A 957 -13.66 -15.48 -28.43
C ILE A 957 -14.87 -14.78 -29.04
N ILE A 958 -15.25 -15.11 -30.28
CA ILE A 958 -16.44 -14.54 -30.94
C ILE A 958 -17.72 -14.94 -30.19
N GLU A 959 -17.89 -16.22 -29.85
CA GLU A 959 -19.04 -16.70 -29.07
C GLU A 959 -19.14 -16.04 -27.68
N LEU A 960 -18.00 -15.83 -27.02
CA LEU A 960 -17.93 -15.13 -25.74
C LEU A 960 -18.40 -13.68 -25.86
N ALA A 961 -17.88 -12.95 -26.85
CA ALA A 961 -18.26 -11.57 -27.09
C ALA A 961 -19.76 -11.45 -27.38
N GLN A 962 -20.31 -12.33 -28.22
CA GLN A 962 -21.75 -12.40 -28.50
C GLN A 962 -22.56 -12.68 -27.23
N SER A 963 -22.11 -13.61 -26.37
CA SER A 963 -22.78 -13.93 -25.10
C SER A 963 -22.80 -12.75 -24.11
N LEU A 964 -21.86 -11.82 -24.24
CA LEU A 964 -21.76 -10.60 -23.44
C LEU A 964 -22.38 -9.38 -24.13
N ASN A 965 -22.99 -9.54 -25.31
CA ASN A 965 -23.50 -8.46 -26.17
C ASN A 965 -22.43 -7.44 -26.58
N LEU A 966 -21.19 -7.88 -26.75
CA LEU A 966 -20.08 -7.06 -27.25
C LEU A 966 -19.97 -7.20 -28.76
N ARG A 967 -19.63 -6.11 -29.46
CA ARG A 967 -19.26 -6.18 -30.88
C ARG A 967 -17.84 -6.71 -31.02
N THR A 968 -17.57 -7.44 -32.09
CA THR A 968 -16.26 -8.01 -32.36
C THR A 968 -15.57 -7.33 -33.54
N VAL A 969 -14.29 -7.01 -33.37
CA VAL A 969 -13.42 -6.50 -34.45
C VAL A 969 -12.26 -7.47 -34.60
N ALA A 970 -12.06 -8.04 -35.79
CA ALA A 970 -10.90 -8.89 -36.06
C ALA A 970 -9.75 -8.09 -36.68
N GLU A 971 -8.58 -8.16 -36.04
CA GLU A 971 -7.40 -7.42 -36.48
C GLU A 971 -6.46 -8.26 -37.35
N GLY A 972 -5.78 -7.59 -38.28
CA GLY A 972 -4.76 -8.23 -39.10
C GLY A 972 -5.31 -9.18 -40.16
N VAL A 973 -6.52 -8.94 -40.67
CA VAL A 973 -7.07 -9.69 -41.82
C VAL A 973 -6.24 -9.38 -43.07
N GLU A 974 -5.56 -10.40 -43.61
CA GLU A 974 -4.63 -10.27 -44.74
C GLU A 974 -5.09 -11.00 -46.00
N ASN A 975 -5.99 -11.98 -45.88
CA ASN A 975 -6.47 -12.75 -47.02
C ASN A 975 -7.96 -13.12 -46.92
N GLN A 976 -8.52 -13.52 -48.07
CA GLN A 976 -9.93 -13.88 -48.21
C GLN A 976 -10.34 -15.07 -47.32
N ALA A 977 -9.47 -16.06 -47.09
CA ALA A 977 -9.81 -17.23 -46.28
C ALA A 977 -10.01 -16.88 -44.80
N GLN A 978 -9.22 -15.94 -44.27
CA GLN A 978 -9.42 -15.39 -42.92
C GLN A 978 -10.75 -14.64 -42.81
N LEU A 979 -11.08 -13.81 -43.81
CA LEU A 979 -12.34 -13.08 -43.85
C LEU A 979 -13.56 -14.02 -43.86
N GLU A 980 -13.54 -15.03 -44.73
CA GLU A 980 -14.62 -16.03 -44.81
C GLU A 980 -14.81 -16.75 -43.47
N PHE A 981 -13.72 -17.23 -42.87
CA PHE A 981 -13.77 -17.89 -41.56
C PHE A 981 -14.36 -16.98 -40.47
N LEU A 982 -13.89 -15.75 -40.35
CA LEU A 982 -14.34 -14.83 -39.31
C LEU A 982 -15.80 -14.40 -39.52
N SER A 983 -16.22 -14.19 -40.78
CA SER A 983 -17.60 -13.85 -41.14
C SER A 983 -18.56 -15.01 -40.84
N ASP A 984 -18.18 -16.25 -41.19
CA ASP A 984 -18.99 -17.45 -40.94
C ASP A 984 -19.19 -17.71 -39.44
N ASN A 985 -18.24 -17.31 -38.60
CA ASN A 985 -18.33 -17.42 -37.14
C ASN A 985 -19.05 -16.21 -36.49
N GLY A 986 -19.48 -15.21 -37.27
CA GLY A 986 -20.28 -14.08 -36.79
C GLY A 986 -19.48 -12.90 -36.24
N CYS A 987 -18.25 -12.68 -36.72
CA CYS A 987 -17.48 -11.46 -36.44
C CYS A 987 -18.16 -10.23 -37.09
N ASN A 988 -18.20 -9.09 -36.38
CA ASN A 988 -18.96 -7.91 -36.85
C ASN A 988 -18.17 -7.00 -37.78
N GLU A 989 -16.93 -6.68 -37.42
CA GLU A 989 -16.07 -5.73 -38.11
C GLU A 989 -14.69 -6.33 -38.36
N PHE A 990 -14.01 -5.86 -39.40
CA PHE A 990 -12.75 -6.38 -39.89
C PHE A 990 -11.78 -5.25 -40.15
N GLN A 991 -10.53 -5.48 -39.76
CA GLN A 991 -9.44 -4.54 -39.94
C GLN A 991 -8.17 -5.27 -40.39
N GLY A 992 -7.54 -4.81 -41.46
CA GLY A 992 -6.31 -5.42 -41.94
C GLY A 992 -5.93 -5.03 -43.36
N PHE A 993 -4.76 -5.48 -43.80
CA PHE A 993 -4.18 -5.10 -45.09
C PHE A 993 -4.90 -5.71 -46.29
N TYR A 994 -5.78 -6.70 -46.07
CA TYR A 994 -6.68 -7.19 -47.10
C TYR A 994 -7.55 -6.06 -47.67
N PHE A 995 -8.02 -5.15 -46.80
CA PHE A 995 -8.87 -4.02 -47.18
C PHE A 995 -8.05 -2.75 -47.40
N TYR A 996 -7.47 -2.24 -46.31
CA TYR A 996 -6.79 -0.95 -46.30
C TYR A 996 -5.53 -1.01 -45.45
N ARG A 997 -4.45 -0.43 -45.99
CA ARG A 997 -3.30 -0.03 -45.18
C ARG A 997 -3.61 1.28 -44.46
N PRO A 998 -2.92 1.61 -43.35
CA PRO A 998 -3.05 2.91 -42.71
C PRO A 998 -2.85 4.06 -43.71
N LEU A 999 -3.82 4.96 -43.77
CA LEU A 999 -3.90 6.07 -44.73
C LEU A 999 -3.52 7.39 -44.05
N THR A 1000 -3.01 8.37 -44.81
CA THR A 1000 -2.81 9.72 -44.27
C THR A 1000 -4.15 10.43 -44.05
N SER A 1001 -4.15 11.55 -43.32
CA SER A 1001 -5.32 12.43 -43.15
C SER A 1001 -5.96 12.81 -44.49
N GLU A 1002 -5.16 13.11 -45.52
CA GLU A 1002 -5.63 13.53 -46.84
C GLU A 1002 -6.30 12.36 -47.58
N GLN A 1003 -5.63 11.20 -47.60
CA GLN A 1003 -6.16 9.98 -48.23
C GLN A 1003 -7.45 9.50 -47.55
N THR A 1004 -7.50 9.60 -46.22
CA THR A 1004 -8.70 9.26 -45.44
C THR A 1004 -9.83 10.23 -45.75
N THR A 1005 -9.55 11.53 -45.90
CA THR A 1005 -10.55 12.53 -46.30
C THR A 1005 -11.16 12.18 -47.66
N GLN A 1006 -10.32 11.79 -48.63
CA GLN A 1006 -10.78 11.36 -49.95
C GLN A 1006 -11.67 10.11 -49.86
N LEU A 1007 -11.24 9.08 -49.12
CA LEU A 1007 -12.01 7.85 -48.93
C LEU A 1007 -13.39 8.13 -48.31
N LEU A 1008 -13.43 8.99 -47.29
CA LEU A 1008 -14.67 9.39 -46.63
C LEU A 1008 -15.63 10.12 -47.58
N SER A 1009 -15.11 10.98 -48.47
CA SER A 1009 -15.92 11.66 -49.48
C SER A 1009 -16.48 10.70 -50.54
N GLU A 1010 -15.67 9.76 -51.05
CA GLU A 1010 -16.09 8.79 -52.06
C GLU A 1010 -17.11 7.76 -51.52
N SER A 1011 -17.00 7.40 -50.24
CA SER A 1011 -17.95 6.52 -49.56
C SER A 1011 -19.34 7.16 -49.45
N GLN A 1012 -19.40 8.47 -49.19
CA GLN A 1012 -20.67 9.22 -49.10
C GLN A 1012 -21.36 9.40 -50.45
N ASP A 1013 -20.61 9.57 -51.55
CA ASP A 1013 -21.19 9.64 -52.90
C ASP A 1013 -21.87 8.33 -53.31
N LYS A 1014 -21.28 7.18 -52.95
CA LYS A 1014 -21.88 5.85 -53.17
C LYS A 1014 -23.12 5.59 -52.30
N ALA A 1015 -23.11 6.06 -51.05
CA ALA A 1015 -24.28 5.97 -50.17
C ALA A 1015 -25.44 6.85 -50.67
N SER A 1016 -25.13 8.06 -51.17
CA SER A 1016 -26.11 9.00 -51.73
C SER A 1016 -26.73 8.51 -53.03
N GLN A 1017 -25.96 7.82 -53.90
CA GLN A 1017 -26.49 7.18 -55.11
C GLN A 1017 -27.43 6.00 -54.80
N ARG A 1018 -27.12 5.16 -53.79
CA ARG A 1018 -28.01 4.05 -53.38
C ARG A 1018 -29.34 4.53 -52.81
N ILE A 1019 -29.35 5.62 -52.03
CA ILE A 1019 -30.58 6.24 -51.51
C ILE A 1019 -31.45 6.79 -52.65
N TYR A 1020 -30.84 7.35 -53.70
CA TYR A 1020 -31.55 7.78 -54.91
C TYR A 1020 -32.15 6.60 -55.71
N GLU A 1021 -31.45 5.46 -55.79
CA GLU A 1021 -31.97 4.25 -56.47
C GLU A 1021 -33.08 3.55 -55.67
N THR A 1022 -33.04 3.56 -54.34
CA THR A 1022 -34.13 3.00 -53.51
C THR A 1022 -35.36 3.90 -53.46
N SER A 1023 -35.17 5.23 -53.51
CA SER A 1023 -36.27 6.20 -53.58
C SER A 1023 -36.93 6.29 -54.97
N ALA A 1024 -36.28 5.78 -56.02
CA ALA A 1024 -36.83 5.66 -57.37
C ALA A 1024 -37.62 4.34 -57.58
N CYS A 1025 -37.63 3.44 -56.59
CA CYS A 1025 -38.39 2.18 -56.58
C CYS A 1025 -39.54 2.13 -55.55
N THR A 1026 -39.88 3.26 -54.94
CA THR A 1026 -41.15 3.51 -54.21
C THR A 1026 -41.92 4.60 -54.93
#